data_AF-A0A124BVF8-F1
#
_entry.id   AF-A0A124BVF8-F1
#
_cell.length_a   1.000
_cell.length_b   1.000
_cell.length_c   1.000
_cell.angle_alpha   90.00
_cell.angle_beta   90.00
_cell.angle_gamma   90.00
#
_symmetry.space_group_name_H-M   'P 1'
#
loop_
_entity.id
_entity.type
_entity.pdbx_description
1 polymer ?
#
loop_
_entity_poly.entity_id
_entity_poly.type
_entity_poly.pdbx_seq_one_letter_code
_entity_poly.pdbx_strand_id
1 'polypeptide(L)'
;MSEHGEVEVENPAAAFQVLPKEAIAEMGSVKLFNKWSYEDVEIRDISLTDYVQIRSPVYLPHSAGRYAAKRFRKAQCPIIERLTNSLMMNGRNNGKKLMAVRIVAHAFEIIHIMTDQNPLQVAVDAIVNCGPREDSTRIGSAGTVRRQAVDVSPLRRVNQAIALLTIGAREASFRNIKSIAECLAEELINAAKGSSNSYAIKKKDELERVAKSNRPNLQHKIRRDSKSYIEDFRAQHYQYESHREIFMTAPSSTTETGLISLRELIDFIAHVADCYPEITKDFPQQLMDILSQHHLILQPELREKIVGSLVLLRKKELLDSATLLQTLFPILISTPSKTLRALIFQKILMDLRQANAKTTNHKLNRTMQTVLFNLVTSDRTSSKGLWAIKLTRELWKRQIWTDAKAVEVMKEASLASNEKVIVGGVRFFLGGDKEREEMEDESSDEEAIDLGRVKHQVGINKKTRKKSRAVEKAKATVKKRERKKNQPHPLNFSALHLLHDPQGYAESLFSKHLQSTKSKLNLDQKLMVLQLVTRLVGLHKLHIMHLYSYFQKFLTPRQPSVTSFLASLAQASHDLVPPDDLEPLVQKIANEFVSEASASEVASAGLNAIREICARQPLAMNETLLQDLVMYRKSKDKGVMMAGRGLLSLFREVNPEMLKRRDRGKDASIGLKAGERKEKRFAEQEAGGIEGLELLEKWKEEERRKRRAEKGLASDASDDEEEGEEDNWASWNVEDDEDSDDSGDWINVQSDAEIDISDSEDEKDGPPAKKAKSSESSSDDKAEKEEESKEESAEAKFSKLATTRILTPADLAKLQELRNEAAINSLVPGAKKRDRDDPLTAEEIEGLAALSAGKATREERIAHAKEGKTDRSEHKSITAKRKERKQDQGKSTTNKEKARKKNFLMTLGKAKSKNKRSLVQTRAVLKAHHDRAKRGGRRGNIG
;
A
#
# COMPACT_ATOMS: atom_id res chain seq x y z
N MET A 1 93.23 -52.60 -55.01
CA MET A 1 94.62 -52.12 -54.99
C MET A 1 94.54 -50.64 -54.67
N SER A 2 95.13 -50.06 -53.64
CA SER A 2 96.04 -50.46 -52.56
C SER A 2 96.04 -49.29 -51.58
N GLU A 3 96.09 -49.57 -50.28
CA GLU A 3 96.18 -48.58 -49.21
C GLU A 3 97.58 -47.95 -49.07
N HIS A 4 97.58 -46.81 -48.37
CA HIS A 4 98.58 -46.30 -47.41
C HIS A 4 99.45 -45.10 -47.82
N GLY A 5 99.41 -44.09 -46.94
CA GLY A 5 100.46 -43.08 -46.80
C GLY A 5 99.97 -41.73 -46.26
N GLU A 6 99.59 -41.67 -44.99
CA GLU A 6 99.33 -40.44 -44.23
C GLU A 6 100.58 -39.55 -44.12
N VAL A 7 100.39 -38.23 -44.19
CA VAL A 7 101.32 -37.23 -43.62
C VAL A 7 100.49 -36.27 -42.78
N GLU A 8 100.69 -36.36 -41.48
CA GLU A 8 100.13 -35.49 -40.45
C GLU A 8 100.60 -34.05 -40.63
N VAL A 9 99.65 -33.11 -40.64
CA VAL A 9 99.92 -31.67 -40.47
C VAL A 9 99.46 -31.29 -39.07
N GLU A 10 100.44 -30.98 -38.21
CA GLU A 10 100.21 -30.40 -36.89
C GLU A 10 99.33 -29.15 -37.00
N ASN A 11 98.21 -29.14 -36.28
CA ASN A 11 97.30 -28.01 -36.19
C ASN A 11 97.55 -27.27 -34.86
N PRO A 12 97.98 -25.98 -34.88
CA PRO A 12 98.38 -25.24 -33.69
C PRO A 12 97.14 -24.69 -32.96
N ALA A 13 96.50 -25.50 -32.12
CA ALA A 13 95.33 -25.08 -31.33
C ALA A 13 95.44 -25.39 -29.82
N ALA A 14 96.64 -25.71 -29.32
CA ALA A 14 96.87 -26.02 -27.90
C ALA A 14 97.13 -24.77 -27.05
N ALA A 15 96.24 -23.77 -27.11
CA ALA A 15 96.29 -22.59 -26.24
C ALA A 15 94.87 -22.13 -25.83
N PHE A 16 94.09 -23.02 -25.23
CA PHE A 16 92.92 -22.65 -24.43
C PHE A 16 92.97 -23.34 -23.06
N GLN A 17 92.73 -22.55 -22.02
CA GLN A 17 92.77 -22.93 -20.60
C GLN A 17 91.97 -24.21 -20.32
N VAL A 18 92.59 -25.15 -19.58
CA VAL A 18 91.92 -26.35 -19.06
C VAL A 18 90.74 -25.90 -18.18
N LEU A 19 89.51 -26.13 -18.64
CA LEU A 19 88.31 -25.88 -17.83
C LEU A 19 88.35 -26.75 -16.56
N PRO A 20 87.84 -26.27 -15.41
CA PRO A 20 87.76 -27.07 -14.20
C PRO A 20 87.02 -28.40 -14.44
N LYS A 21 87.51 -29.50 -13.86
CA LYS A 21 86.92 -30.84 -14.02
C LYS A 21 85.42 -30.87 -13.70
N GLU A 22 84.98 -30.09 -12.71
CA GLU A 22 83.57 -29.91 -12.33
C GLU A 22 82.74 -29.27 -13.45
N ALA A 23 83.28 -28.26 -14.13
CA ALA A 23 82.59 -27.59 -15.25
C ALA A 23 82.52 -28.48 -16.51
N ILE A 24 83.52 -29.34 -16.72
CA ILE A 24 83.55 -30.31 -17.83
C ILE A 24 82.54 -31.45 -17.57
N ALA A 25 82.46 -31.95 -16.33
CA ALA A 25 81.52 -33.01 -15.94
C ALA A 25 80.03 -32.58 -16.05
N GLU A 26 79.77 -31.28 -15.95
CA GLU A 26 78.41 -30.71 -16.00
C GLU A 26 78.01 -30.13 -17.37
N MET A 27 78.86 -30.25 -18.41
CA MET A 27 78.55 -29.80 -19.77
C MET A 27 77.27 -30.46 -20.30
N GLY A 28 76.20 -29.68 -20.42
CA GLY A 28 74.90 -30.12 -20.96
C GLY A 28 73.74 -30.10 -19.95
N SER A 29 74.02 -30.04 -18.64
CA SER A 29 72.99 -29.93 -17.59
C SER A 29 73.03 -28.55 -16.93
N VAL A 30 71.88 -27.91 -16.74
CA VAL A 30 71.77 -26.59 -16.08
C VAL A 30 71.31 -26.79 -14.64
N LYS A 31 72.24 -26.66 -13.69
CA LYS A 31 71.96 -26.74 -12.25
C LYS A 31 72.05 -25.36 -11.59
N LEU A 32 71.19 -25.10 -10.60
CA LEU A 32 71.26 -23.86 -9.83
C LEU A 32 72.50 -23.88 -8.92
N PHE A 33 73.27 -22.79 -8.92
CA PHE A 33 74.54 -22.66 -8.20
C PHE A 33 75.56 -23.76 -8.54
N ASN A 34 75.43 -24.43 -9.69
CA ASN A 34 76.21 -25.61 -10.08
C ASN A 34 76.15 -26.76 -9.06
N LYS A 35 75.08 -26.82 -8.25
CA LYS A 35 74.91 -27.83 -7.20
C LYS A 35 73.53 -28.49 -7.24
N TRP A 36 72.47 -27.69 -7.42
CA TRP A 36 71.10 -28.15 -7.26
C TRP A 36 70.43 -28.44 -8.60
N SER A 37 69.95 -29.67 -8.80
CA SER A 37 69.20 -30.03 -10.01
C SER A 37 67.79 -29.45 -9.99
N TYR A 38 67.29 -29.10 -11.18
CA TYR A 38 65.90 -28.75 -11.44
C TYR A 38 65.05 -29.98 -11.79
N GLU A 39 65.69 -31.11 -12.05
CA GLU A 39 65.05 -32.41 -12.26
C GLU A 39 64.43 -32.86 -10.91
N ASP A 40 63.26 -33.51 -10.96
CA ASP A 40 62.47 -33.98 -9.81
C ASP A 40 61.81 -32.92 -8.91
N VAL A 41 61.75 -31.64 -9.34
CA VAL A 41 61.02 -30.59 -8.61
C VAL A 41 59.56 -30.52 -9.06
N GLU A 42 58.64 -30.96 -8.22
CA GLU A 42 57.20 -31.02 -8.49
C GLU A 42 56.40 -29.99 -7.70
N ILE A 43 55.33 -29.46 -8.31
CA ILE A 43 54.41 -28.52 -7.67
C ILE A 43 53.12 -29.28 -7.32
N ARG A 44 52.86 -29.48 -6.02
CA ARG A 44 51.67 -30.23 -5.55
C ARG A 44 50.33 -29.54 -5.83
N ASP A 45 50.31 -28.20 -5.91
CA ASP A 45 49.09 -27.41 -6.14
C ASP A 45 48.94 -27.06 -7.64
N ILE A 46 47.95 -27.66 -8.29
CA ILE A 46 47.65 -27.48 -9.73
C ILE A 46 47.33 -26.03 -10.11
N SER A 47 46.90 -25.18 -9.17
CA SER A 47 46.60 -23.78 -9.47
C SER A 47 47.84 -22.91 -9.59
N LEU A 48 49.00 -23.38 -9.12
CA LEU A 48 50.25 -22.62 -9.02
C LEU A 48 51.29 -23.02 -10.07
N THR A 49 51.10 -24.12 -10.79
CA THR A 49 52.02 -24.66 -11.81
C THR A 49 52.44 -23.63 -12.85
N ASP A 50 51.50 -22.87 -13.41
CA ASP A 50 51.79 -21.85 -14.44
C ASP A 50 52.40 -20.56 -13.87
N TYR A 51 52.38 -20.39 -12.55
CA TYR A 51 52.80 -19.16 -11.86
C TYR A 51 54.12 -19.29 -11.09
N VAL A 52 54.65 -20.52 -10.99
CA VAL A 52 55.92 -20.88 -10.38
C VAL A 52 56.83 -21.44 -11.47
N GLN A 53 57.76 -20.61 -11.95
CA GLN A 53 58.66 -20.97 -13.04
C GLN A 53 59.83 -21.83 -12.56
N ILE A 54 59.82 -23.10 -12.96
CA ILE A 54 60.87 -24.11 -12.69
C ILE A 54 61.43 -24.70 -14.00
N ARG A 55 60.61 -24.74 -15.07
CA ARG A 55 60.95 -25.36 -16.37
C ARG A 55 62.08 -24.68 -17.15
N SER A 56 62.40 -23.43 -16.83
CA SER A 56 63.53 -22.72 -17.43
C SER A 56 64.69 -22.66 -16.41
N PRO A 57 65.62 -23.62 -16.44
CA PRO A 57 66.69 -23.70 -15.46
C PRO A 57 67.69 -22.55 -15.66
N VAL A 58 68.26 -22.06 -14.56
CA VAL A 58 69.25 -20.98 -14.55
C VAL A 58 70.41 -21.31 -13.62
N TYR A 59 71.64 -20.97 -14.01
CA TYR A 59 72.82 -21.18 -13.18
C TYR A 59 72.84 -20.28 -11.93
N LEU A 60 72.40 -19.02 -12.08
CA LEU A 60 72.35 -18.04 -11.01
C LEU A 60 71.00 -17.32 -11.02
N PRO A 61 70.41 -16.99 -9.85
CA PRO A 61 69.17 -16.21 -9.75
C PRO A 61 69.43 -14.70 -9.98
N HIS A 62 70.25 -14.37 -10.98
CA HIS A 62 70.62 -13.02 -11.35
C HIS A 62 70.46 -12.84 -12.86
N SER A 63 69.23 -12.63 -13.31
CA SER A 63 68.93 -12.24 -14.68
C SER A 63 68.55 -10.75 -14.74
N ALA A 64 68.89 -10.08 -15.82
CA ALA A 64 68.47 -8.70 -16.10
C ALA A 64 67.16 -8.67 -16.92
N GLY A 65 66.26 -9.63 -16.66
CA GLY A 65 65.03 -9.79 -17.42
C GLY A 65 64.03 -8.65 -17.19
N ARG A 66 63.42 -8.13 -18.27
CA ARG A 66 62.38 -7.07 -18.22
C ARG A 66 61.00 -7.64 -17.91
N TYR A 67 60.85 -8.28 -16.75
CA TYR A 67 59.61 -8.95 -16.34
C TYR A 67 58.47 -8.00 -15.95
N ALA A 68 58.78 -6.76 -15.57
CA ALA A 68 57.79 -5.75 -15.19
C ALA A 68 57.11 -5.06 -16.39
N ALA A 69 57.67 -5.18 -17.59
CA ALA A 69 57.16 -4.49 -18.79
C ALA A 69 55.76 -4.96 -19.23
N LYS A 70 55.35 -6.18 -18.86
CA LYS A 70 54.00 -6.71 -19.13
C LYS A 70 53.42 -7.34 -17.86
N ARG A 71 52.10 -7.19 -17.65
CA ARG A 71 51.38 -7.56 -16.41
C ARG A 71 51.69 -8.97 -15.87
N PHE A 72 51.63 -10.00 -16.72
CA PHE A 72 51.82 -11.42 -16.32
C PHE A 72 53.21 -11.98 -16.62
N ARG A 73 54.11 -11.20 -17.22
CA ARG A 73 55.47 -11.67 -17.55
C ARG A 73 56.31 -11.95 -16.28
N LYS A 74 55.92 -11.39 -15.13
CA LYS A 74 56.46 -11.73 -13.81
C LYS A 74 56.31 -13.22 -13.44
N ALA A 75 55.28 -13.91 -13.94
CA ALA A 75 55.08 -15.33 -13.69
C ALA A 75 56.21 -16.19 -14.28
N GLN A 76 56.75 -15.77 -15.42
CA GLN A 76 57.83 -16.44 -16.16
C GLN A 76 59.23 -16.17 -15.59
N CYS A 77 59.35 -15.31 -14.55
CA CYS A 77 60.62 -15.07 -13.87
C CYS A 77 60.92 -16.27 -12.96
N PRO A 78 62.15 -16.84 -13.00
CA PRO A 78 62.54 -17.95 -12.14
C PRO A 78 62.16 -17.69 -10.68
N ILE A 79 61.56 -18.68 -10.01
CA ILE A 79 60.96 -18.47 -8.68
C ILE A 79 62.00 -18.04 -7.63
N ILE A 80 63.21 -18.58 -7.70
CA ILE A 80 64.32 -18.22 -6.80
C ILE A 80 64.80 -16.79 -7.07
N GLU A 81 64.79 -16.35 -8.33
CA GLU A 81 65.09 -14.96 -8.65
C GLU A 81 64.03 -14.02 -8.05
N ARG A 82 62.75 -14.39 -8.06
CA ARG A 82 61.70 -13.59 -7.37
C ARG A 82 61.95 -13.51 -5.87
N LEU A 83 62.40 -14.59 -5.24
CA LEU A 83 62.77 -14.63 -3.83
C LEU A 83 63.97 -13.72 -3.53
N THR A 84 65.04 -13.79 -4.32
CA THR A 84 66.21 -12.89 -4.17
C THR A 84 65.84 -11.41 -4.35
N ASN A 85 64.96 -11.11 -5.30
CA ASN A 85 64.50 -9.74 -5.55
C ASN A 85 63.70 -9.17 -4.35
N SER A 86 62.95 -10.01 -3.64
CA SER A 86 62.21 -9.61 -2.42
C SER A 86 63.12 -9.45 -1.18
N LEU A 87 64.29 -10.10 -1.15
CA LEU A 87 65.26 -9.94 -0.06
C LEU A 87 65.95 -8.58 -0.05
N MET A 88 66.21 -7.99 -1.23
CA MET A 88 66.93 -6.72 -1.40
C MET A 88 66.07 -5.45 -1.19
N MET A 89 65.08 -5.50 -0.30
CA MET A 89 64.17 -4.38 0.01
C MET A 89 64.54 -3.68 1.34
N ASN A 90 63.79 -2.63 1.71
CA ASN A 90 63.92 -1.84 2.95
C ASN A 90 65.12 -0.88 2.99
N GLY A 91 65.26 -0.06 1.95
CA GLY A 91 66.14 1.12 1.95
C GLY A 91 67.61 0.75 1.76
N ARG A 92 68.33 0.48 2.84
CA ARG A 92 69.80 0.22 2.84
C ARG A 92 70.23 -0.99 2.00
N ASN A 93 69.31 -1.90 1.69
CA ASN A 93 69.55 -3.10 0.91
C ASN A 93 69.10 -2.98 -0.56
N ASN A 94 68.51 -1.85 -0.95
CA ASN A 94 68.01 -1.65 -2.31
C ASN A 94 69.14 -1.81 -3.34
N GLY A 95 68.91 -2.64 -4.37
CA GLY A 95 69.85 -2.85 -5.48
C GLY A 95 71.02 -3.80 -5.18
N LYS A 96 71.21 -4.24 -3.93
CA LYS A 96 72.30 -5.15 -3.53
C LYS A 96 72.02 -6.62 -3.89
N LYS A 97 71.74 -6.87 -5.18
CA LYS A 97 71.30 -8.20 -5.65
C LYS A 97 72.37 -9.28 -5.47
N LEU A 98 73.65 -8.96 -5.69
CA LEU A 98 74.76 -9.90 -5.45
C LEU A 98 74.80 -10.41 -4.00
N MET A 99 74.56 -9.51 -3.03
CA MET A 99 74.49 -9.89 -1.61
C MET A 99 73.29 -10.80 -1.34
N ALA A 100 72.13 -10.50 -1.93
CA ALA A 100 70.93 -11.34 -1.81
C ALA A 100 71.12 -12.74 -2.44
N VAL A 101 71.80 -12.82 -3.58
CA VAL A 101 72.15 -14.11 -4.23
C VAL A 101 73.04 -14.95 -3.31
N ARG A 102 74.04 -14.35 -2.65
CA ARG A 102 74.88 -15.07 -1.67
C ARG A 102 74.09 -15.54 -0.46
N ILE A 103 73.18 -14.72 0.07
CA ILE A 103 72.31 -15.11 1.19
C ILE A 103 71.47 -16.34 0.83
N VAL A 104 70.90 -16.37 -0.38
CA VAL A 104 70.12 -17.53 -0.85
C VAL A 104 70.99 -18.76 -1.06
N ALA A 105 72.22 -18.60 -1.58
CA ALA A 105 73.15 -19.71 -1.73
C ALA A 105 73.47 -20.37 -0.37
N HIS A 106 73.81 -19.56 0.65
CA HIS A 106 74.06 -20.07 2.00
C HIS A 106 72.81 -20.65 2.65
N ALA A 107 71.64 -20.02 2.47
CA ALA A 107 70.39 -20.56 2.99
C ALA A 107 70.08 -21.95 2.39
N PHE A 108 70.36 -22.16 1.10
CA PHE A 108 70.11 -23.44 0.43
C PHE A 108 71.09 -24.53 0.88
N GLU A 109 72.35 -24.17 1.16
CA GLU A 109 73.31 -25.08 1.80
C GLU A 109 72.84 -25.51 3.19
N ILE A 110 72.35 -24.56 4.01
CA ILE A 110 71.79 -24.86 5.34
C ILE A 110 70.57 -25.78 5.23
N ILE A 111 69.65 -25.49 4.31
CA ILE A 111 68.44 -26.32 4.11
C ILE A 111 68.84 -27.75 3.75
N HIS A 112 69.78 -27.93 2.83
CA HIS A 112 70.21 -29.27 2.45
C HIS A 112 70.85 -30.02 3.62
N ILE A 113 71.75 -29.38 4.37
CA ILE A 113 72.39 -30.00 5.55
C ILE A 113 71.36 -30.37 6.62
N MET A 114 70.29 -29.59 6.78
CA MET A 114 69.27 -29.83 7.82
C MET A 114 68.17 -30.80 7.42
N THR A 115 67.89 -30.96 6.12
CA THR A 115 66.71 -31.71 5.64
C THR A 115 67.04 -32.86 4.70
N ASP A 116 68.28 -32.94 4.19
CA ASP A 116 68.75 -33.85 3.15
C ASP A 116 67.93 -33.84 1.84
N GLN A 117 66.99 -32.90 1.71
CA GLN A 117 66.14 -32.72 0.53
C GLN A 117 66.75 -31.71 -0.44
N ASN A 118 66.26 -31.71 -1.68
CA ASN A 118 66.59 -30.66 -2.64
C ASN A 118 66.01 -29.32 -2.11
N PRO A 119 66.85 -28.30 -1.82
CA PRO A 119 66.39 -27.03 -1.27
C PRO A 119 65.44 -26.27 -2.21
N LEU A 120 65.49 -26.57 -3.51
CA LEU A 120 64.52 -26.04 -4.48
C LEU A 120 63.10 -26.56 -4.21
N GLN A 121 62.95 -27.85 -3.92
CA GLN A 121 61.65 -28.44 -3.58
C GLN A 121 61.11 -27.85 -2.29
N VAL A 122 61.96 -27.72 -1.26
CA VAL A 122 61.57 -27.11 0.03
C VAL A 122 61.10 -25.66 -0.16
N ALA A 123 61.78 -24.89 -1.00
CA ALA A 123 61.38 -23.52 -1.30
C ALA A 123 60.04 -23.44 -2.06
N VAL A 124 59.79 -24.36 -2.99
CA VAL A 124 58.52 -24.45 -3.73
C VAL A 124 57.39 -24.85 -2.79
N ASP A 125 57.57 -25.89 -1.98
CA ASP A 125 56.58 -26.37 -1.01
C ASP A 125 56.24 -25.28 0.02
N ALA A 126 57.24 -24.53 0.50
CA ALA A 126 57.03 -23.38 1.39
C ALA A 126 56.14 -22.30 0.73
N ILE A 127 56.40 -21.96 -0.53
CA ILE A 127 55.60 -20.95 -1.26
C ILE A 127 54.16 -21.41 -1.47
N VAL A 128 53.97 -22.70 -1.79
CA VAL A 128 52.64 -23.30 -1.97
C VAL A 128 51.82 -23.23 -0.67
N ASN A 129 52.44 -23.59 0.45
CA ASN A 129 51.78 -23.65 1.76
C ASN A 129 51.43 -22.27 2.34
N CYS A 130 52.30 -21.28 2.14
CA CYS A 130 52.12 -19.92 2.69
C CYS A 130 51.18 -19.02 1.89
N GLY A 131 50.76 -19.41 0.68
CA GLY A 131 49.89 -18.59 -0.17
C GLY A 131 48.43 -18.58 0.31
N PRO A 132 47.87 -17.46 0.80
CA PRO A 132 46.49 -17.40 1.31
C PRO A 132 45.47 -17.57 0.18
N ARG A 133 44.52 -18.49 0.34
CA ARG A 133 43.49 -18.81 -0.67
C ARG A 133 42.36 -17.79 -0.68
N GLU A 134 41.96 -17.33 0.50
CA GLU A 134 40.94 -16.30 0.68
C GLU A 134 41.52 -15.10 1.44
N ASP A 135 41.04 -13.91 1.10
CA ASP A 135 41.40 -12.65 1.77
C ASP A 135 40.15 -11.78 1.95
N SER A 136 40.21 -10.79 2.83
CA SER A 136 39.10 -9.86 3.05
C SER A 136 39.38 -8.51 2.39
N THR A 137 38.46 -8.04 1.54
CA THR A 137 38.54 -6.73 0.89
C THR A 137 37.53 -5.76 1.48
N ARG A 138 37.90 -4.49 1.49
CA ARG A 138 37.07 -3.42 2.01
C ARG A 138 36.09 -2.95 0.92
N ILE A 139 34.79 -3.09 1.15
CA ILE A 139 33.74 -2.66 0.21
C ILE A 139 32.79 -1.68 0.91
N GLY A 140 32.57 -0.52 0.30
CA GLY A 140 31.62 0.49 0.78
C GLY A 140 31.99 1.92 0.36
N SER A 141 31.04 2.85 0.48
CA SER A 141 31.24 4.28 0.21
C SER A 141 31.04 5.10 1.50
N ALA A 142 32.00 6.00 1.76
CA ALA A 142 32.00 7.17 2.66
C ALA A 142 31.36 7.11 4.08
N GLY A 143 30.92 5.94 4.58
CA GLY A 143 30.39 5.81 5.95
C GLY A 143 30.04 4.40 6.41
N THR A 144 29.67 3.50 5.49
CA THR A 144 29.37 2.09 5.79
C THR A 144 30.34 1.18 5.05
N VAL A 145 31.49 0.97 5.66
CA VAL A 145 32.57 0.16 5.12
C VAL A 145 32.54 -1.23 5.76
N ARG A 146 32.32 -2.27 4.96
CA ARG A 146 32.36 -3.67 5.41
C ARG A 146 33.53 -4.43 4.79
N ARG A 147 33.99 -5.48 5.48
CA ARG A 147 34.94 -6.44 4.92
C ARG A 147 34.16 -7.55 4.22
N GLN A 148 34.55 -7.83 2.98
CA GLN A 148 33.99 -8.88 2.15
C GLN A 148 35.09 -9.90 1.86
N ALA A 149 34.85 -11.16 2.18
CA ALA A 149 35.75 -12.23 1.78
C ALA A 149 35.74 -12.42 0.26
N VAL A 150 36.93 -12.54 -0.34
CA VAL A 150 37.16 -12.74 -1.77
C VAL A 150 38.29 -13.74 -1.98
N ASP A 151 38.23 -14.45 -3.10
CA ASP A 151 39.25 -15.43 -3.45
C ASP A 151 40.51 -14.72 -3.99
N VAL A 152 41.68 -15.30 -3.73
CA VAL A 152 42.98 -14.71 -4.10
C VAL A 152 43.54 -15.37 -5.36
N SER A 153 43.87 -14.56 -6.37
CA SER A 153 44.50 -15.03 -7.61
C SER A 153 45.82 -15.80 -7.35
N PRO A 154 46.12 -16.87 -8.10
CA PRO A 154 47.38 -17.62 -8.01
C PRO A 154 48.65 -16.76 -8.03
N LEU A 155 48.71 -15.76 -8.92
CA LEU A 155 49.85 -14.85 -8.97
C LEU A 155 50.00 -14.03 -7.68
N ARG A 156 48.88 -13.62 -7.06
CA ARG A 156 48.87 -12.93 -5.78
C ARG A 156 49.23 -13.87 -4.64
N ARG A 157 48.80 -15.13 -4.65
CA ARG A 157 49.22 -16.17 -3.69
C ARG A 157 50.74 -16.29 -3.65
N VAL A 158 51.39 -16.48 -4.81
CA VAL A 158 52.86 -16.59 -4.91
C VAL A 158 53.56 -15.32 -4.43
N ASN A 159 53.07 -14.13 -4.86
CA ASN A 159 53.67 -12.86 -4.43
C ASN A 159 53.56 -12.63 -2.92
N GLN A 160 52.40 -12.95 -2.33
CA GLN A 160 52.16 -12.78 -0.91
C GLN A 160 52.98 -13.78 -0.09
N ALA A 161 53.07 -15.04 -0.54
CA ALA A 161 53.91 -16.06 0.10
C ALA A 161 55.38 -15.62 0.16
N ILE A 162 55.96 -15.21 -0.96
CA ILE A 162 57.36 -14.73 -1.01
C ILE A 162 57.55 -13.49 -0.12
N ALA A 163 56.59 -12.56 -0.12
CA ALA A 163 56.65 -11.39 0.74
C ALA A 163 56.62 -11.77 2.22
N LEU A 164 55.70 -12.64 2.64
CA LEU A 164 55.58 -13.08 4.04
C LEU A 164 56.83 -13.84 4.51
N LEU A 165 57.38 -14.74 3.68
CA LEU A 165 58.61 -15.48 3.99
C LEU A 165 59.81 -14.54 4.16
N THR A 166 59.99 -13.59 3.24
CA THR A 166 61.13 -12.65 3.30
C THR A 166 60.99 -11.60 4.40
N ILE A 167 59.76 -11.18 4.73
CA ILE A 167 59.48 -10.30 5.88
C ILE A 167 59.76 -11.05 7.19
N GLY A 168 59.22 -12.27 7.35
CA GLY A 168 59.43 -13.09 8.54
C GLY A 168 60.90 -13.37 8.82
N ALA A 169 61.64 -13.80 7.80
CA ALA A 169 63.08 -14.03 7.90
C ALA A 169 63.86 -12.73 8.25
N ARG A 170 63.47 -11.59 7.68
CA ARG A 170 64.10 -10.30 7.94
C ARG A 170 63.84 -9.82 9.36
N GLU A 171 62.60 -9.88 9.84
CA GLU A 171 62.22 -9.50 11.20
C GLU A 171 62.90 -10.41 12.23
N ALA A 172 63.00 -11.71 11.96
CA ALA A 172 63.70 -12.66 12.83
C ALA A 172 65.22 -12.38 12.94
N SER A 173 65.84 -11.92 11.85
CA SER A 173 67.27 -11.55 11.82
C SER A 173 67.56 -10.14 12.37
N PHE A 174 66.55 -9.28 12.50
CA PHE A 174 66.76 -7.89 12.86
C PHE A 174 67.11 -7.75 14.34
N ARG A 175 68.30 -7.19 14.64
CA ARG A 175 68.84 -7.08 16.01
C ARG A 175 69.01 -8.44 16.69
N ASN A 176 69.28 -9.49 15.92
CA ASN A 176 69.56 -10.83 16.40
C ASN A 176 70.97 -11.26 15.94
N ILE A 177 71.56 -12.23 16.64
CA ILE A 177 72.87 -12.81 16.33
C ILE A 177 72.78 -13.71 15.11
N LYS A 178 71.64 -14.41 14.94
CA LYS A 178 71.39 -15.29 13.79
C LYS A 178 71.51 -14.52 12.48
N SER A 179 72.20 -15.13 11.51
CA SER A 179 72.35 -14.54 10.19
C SER A 179 71.02 -14.59 9.42
N ILE A 180 70.84 -13.70 8.45
CA ILE A 180 69.65 -13.72 7.58
C ILE A 180 69.54 -15.01 6.77
N ALA A 181 70.66 -15.67 6.45
CA ALA A 181 70.67 -16.95 5.74
C ALA A 181 70.10 -18.08 6.61
N GLU A 182 70.48 -18.14 7.89
CA GLU A 182 69.93 -19.08 8.87
C GLU A 182 68.44 -18.83 9.11
N CYS A 183 68.04 -17.58 9.36
CA CYS A 183 66.63 -17.25 9.57
C CYS A 183 65.76 -17.56 8.34
N LEU A 184 66.29 -17.35 7.14
CA LEU A 184 65.59 -17.69 5.90
C LEU A 184 65.46 -19.21 5.72
N ALA A 185 66.50 -19.97 6.05
CA ALA A 185 66.46 -21.44 6.02
C ALA A 185 65.43 -21.98 7.03
N GLU A 186 65.45 -21.50 8.27
CA GLU A 186 64.47 -21.89 9.30
C GLU A 186 63.03 -21.56 8.88
N GLU A 187 62.80 -20.38 8.31
CA GLU A 187 61.47 -19.96 7.86
C GLU A 187 60.97 -20.83 6.70
N LEU A 188 61.82 -21.16 5.72
CA LEU A 188 61.47 -22.04 4.59
C LEU A 188 61.18 -23.47 5.03
N ILE A 189 61.98 -24.04 5.93
CA ILE A 189 61.77 -25.40 6.45
C ILE A 189 60.45 -25.48 7.24
N ASN A 190 60.19 -24.51 8.12
CA ASN A 190 58.96 -24.48 8.91
C ASN A 190 57.72 -24.28 8.04
N ALA A 191 57.81 -23.41 7.03
CA ALA A 191 56.75 -23.20 6.05
C ALA A 191 56.47 -24.44 5.18
N ALA A 192 57.50 -25.15 4.73
CA ALA A 192 57.35 -26.38 3.95
C ALA A 192 56.64 -27.49 4.75
N LYS A 193 56.89 -27.57 6.07
CA LYS A 193 56.19 -28.49 6.98
C LYS A 193 54.78 -28.02 7.38
N GLY A 194 54.38 -26.79 7.03
CA GLY A 194 53.11 -26.20 7.46
C GLY A 194 53.06 -25.88 8.96
N SER A 195 54.21 -25.68 9.60
CA SER A 195 54.29 -25.43 11.04
C SER A 195 53.74 -24.05 11.37
N SER A 196 52.91 -23.98 12.41
CA SER A 196 52.42 -22.72 12.96
C SER A 196 53.53 -21.88 13.58
N ASN A 197 54.78 -22.36 13.70
CA ASN A 197 55.90 -21.54 14.16
C ASN A 197 56.39 -20.52 13.11
N SER A 198 56.16 -20.79 11.82
CA SER A 198 56.49 -19.87 10.72
C SER A 198 55.62 -18.61 10.79
N TYR A 199 56.24 -17.45 10.59
CA TYR A 199 55.53 -16.17 10.49
C TYR A 199 54.54 -16.19 9.31
N ALA A 200 54.97 -16.74 8.17
CA ALA A 200 54.17 -16.76 6.96
C ALA A 200 52.90 -17.63 7.09
N ILE A 201 52.99 -18.79 7.74
CA ILE A 201 51.82 -19.66 8.00
C ILE A 201 50.85 -18.98 8.97
N LYS A 202 51.34 -18.43 10.09
CA LYS A 202 50.48 -17.71 11.06
C LYS A 202 49.67 -16.59 10.38
N LYS A 203 50.32 -15.80 9.53
CA LYS A 203 49.67 -14.69 8.83
C LYS A 203 48.68 -15.15 7.77
N LYS A 204 48.97 -16.23 7.05
CA LYS A 204 48.04 -16.84 6.10
C LYS A 204 46.77 -17.33 6.81
N ASP A 205 46.91 -18.08 7.89
CA ASP A 205 45.77 -18.63 8.63
C ASP A 205 44.94 -17.53 9.30
N GLU A 206 45.58 -16.46 9.79
CA GLU A 206 44.89 -15.28 10.32
C GLU A 206 43.99 -14.61 9.27
N LEU A 207 44.50 -14.42 8.04
CA LEU A 207 43.75 -13.82 6.93
C LEU A 207 42.58 -14.71 6.49
N GLU A 208 42.80 -16.02 6.37
CA GLU A 208 41.74 -16.97 5.99
C GLU A 208 40.67 -17.09 7.09
N ARG A 209 41.04 -17.01 8.37
CA ARG A 209 40.08 -17.01 9.48
C ARG A 209 39.16 -15.78 9.46
N VAL A 210 39.71 -14.61 9.15
CA VAL A 210 38.93 -13.36 9.01
C VAL A 210 38.04 -13.40 7.76
N ALA A 211 38.44 -14.13 6.72
CA ALA A 211 37.60 -14.34 5.55
C ALA A 211 36.41 -15.27 5.87
N LYS A 212 36.66 -16.39 6.56
CA LYS A 212 35.66 -17.40 6.94
C LYS A 212 34.57 -16.90 7.87
N SER A 213 34.85 -15.91 8.72
CA SER A 213 33.81 -15.34 9.61
C SER A 213 32.69 -14.61 8.86
N ASN A 214 32.83 -14.34 7.55
CA ASN A 214 31.82 -13.63 6.77
C ASN A 214 30.72 -14.56 6.22
N ARG A 215 29.81 -15.00 7.09
CA ARG A 215 28.63 -15.84 6.74
C ARG A 215 27.76 -15.31 5.60
N PRO A 216 27.50 -13.99 5.44
CA PRO A 216 26.72 -13.48 4.31
C PRO A 216 27.37 -13.75 2.94
N ASN A 217 28.70 -13.86 2.88
CA ASN A 217 29.39 -14.26 1.65
C ASN A 217 29.12 -15.73 1.33
N LEU A 218 29.19 -16.59 2.35
CA LEU A 218 28.91 -18.01 2.19
C LEU A 218 27.47 -18.24 1.70
N GLN A 219 26.49 -17.46 2.20
CA GLN A 219 25.11 -17.50 1.67
C GLN A 219 25.06 -17.20 0.17
N HIS A 220 25.77 -16.17 -0.29
CA HIS A 220 25.80 -15.81 -1.71
C HIS A 220 26.51 -16.88 -2.54
N LYS A 221 27.63 -17.44 -2.05
CA LYS A 221 28.36 -18.53 -2.68
C LYS A 221 27.47 -19.78 -2.85
N ILE A 222 26.77 -20.20 -1.80
CA ILE A 222 25.85 -21.35 -1.84
C ILE A 222 24.68 -21.13 -2.81
N ARG A 223 24.09 -19.93 -2.83
CA ARG A 223 22.99 -19.62 -3.76
C ARG A 223 23.42 -19.64 -5.23
N ARG A 224 24.71 -19.40 -5.49
CA ARG A 224 25.26 -19.47 -6.85
C ARG A 224 25.54 -20.91 -7.26
N ASP A 225 26.26 -21.65 -6.41
CA ASP A 225 26.67 -23.03 -6.68
C ASP A 225 26.43 -23.93 -5.46
N SER A 226 25.21 -24.45 -5.32
CA SER A 226 24.83 -25.23 -4.13
C SER A 226 25.62 -26.53 -3.97
N LYS A 227 25.95 -27.24 -5.06
CA LYS A 227 26.60 -28.55 -4.97
C LYS A 227 28.00 -28.50 -4.34
N SER A 228 28.78 -27.46 -4.66
CA SER A 228 30.17 -27.34 -4.22
C SER A 228 30.32 -27.00 -2.74
N TYR A 229 29.33 -26.30 -2.16
CA TYR A 229 29.37 -25.77 -0.80
C TYR A 229 28.52 -26.60 0.19
N ILE A 230 28.24 -27.87 -0.13
CA ILE A 230 27.48 -28.79 0.75
C ILE A 230 28.22 -29.03 2.07
N GLU A 231 29.54 -29.26 2.01
CA GLU A 231 30.35 -29.55 3.21
C GLU A 231 30.42 -28.36 4.15
N ASP A 232 30.60 -27.15 3.60
CA ASP A 232 30.57 -25.90 4.36
C ASP A 232 29.21 -25.68 5.03
N PHE A 233 28.12 -26.00 4.32
CA PHE A 233 26.77 -25.92 4.90
C PHE A 233 26.57 -26.94 6.02
N ARG A 234 27.01 -28.21 5.84
CA ARG A 234 26.95 -29.25 6.89
C ARG A 234 27.73 -28.83 8.14
N ALA A 235 28.90 -28.22 7.97
CA ALA A 235 29.68 -27.72 9.09
C ALA A 235 28.93 -26.62 9.88
N GLN A 236 28.25 -25.70 9.20
CA GLN A 236 27.41 -24.70 9.87
C GLN A 236 26.15 -25.31 10.50
N HIS A 237 25.54 -26.32 9.86
CA HIS A 237 24.37 -27.03 10.41
C HIS A 237 24.72 -27.78 11.69
N TYR A 238 25.85 -28.48 11.73
CA TYR A 238 26.33 -29.17 12.93
C TYR A 238 26.60 -28.19 14.08
N GLN A 239 27.18 -27.02 13.78
CA GLN A 239 27.35 -25.96 14.79
C GLN A 239 26.01 -25.46 15.33
N TYR A 240 25.01 -25.33 14.46
CA TYR A 240 23.67 -24.95 14.87
C TYR A 240 23.02 -26.00 15.78
N GLU A 241 23.11 -27.28 15.43
CA GLU A 241 22.58 -28.38 16.26
C GLU A 241 23.20 -28.40 17.64
N SER A 242 24.54 -28.30 17.72
CA SER A 242 25.26 -28.23 18.99
C SER A 242 24.81 -27.03 19.83
N HIS A 243 24.70 -25.83 19.24
CA HIS A 243 24.22 -24.66 19.97
C HIS A 243 22.75 -24.75 20.38
N ARG A 244 21.90 -25.39 19.56
CA ARG A 244 20.50 -25.67 19.90
C ARG A 244 20.39 -26.60 21.09
N GLU A 245 21.13 -27.70 21.12
CA GLU A 245 21.08 -28.67 22.23
C GLU A 245 21.52 -28.04 23.55
N ILE A 246 22.60 -27.25 23.53
CA ILE A 246 23.05 -26.47 24.69
C ILE A 246 21.94 -25.51 25.14
N PHE A 247 21.26 -24.85 24.21
CA PHE A 247 20.17 -23.94 24.53
C PHE A 247 18.94 -24.65 25.13
N MET A 248 18.54 -25.81 24.59
CA MET A 248 17.40 -26.58 25.07
C MET A 248 17.65 -27.18 26.46
N THR A 249 18.90 -27.55 26.77
CA THR A 249 19.28 -28.09 28.09
C THR A 249 19.39 -27.01 29.15
N ALA A 250 19.93 -25.84 28.83
CA ALA A 250 20.13 -24.75 29.78
C ALA A 250 19.92 -23.36 29.14
N PRO A 251 18.66 -22.88 29.03
CA PRO A 251 18.32 -21.64 28.34
C PRO A 251 18.78 -20.36 29.09
N SER A 252 19.17 -20.47 30.37
CA SER A 252 19.60 -19.34 31.20
C SER A 252 21.13 -19.20 31.36
N SER A 253 21.91 -20.25 31.07
CA SER A 253 23.37 -20.28 31.32
C SER A 253 24.22 -20.12 30.05
N THR A 254 23.60 -20.01 28.86
CA THR A 254 24.32 -19.79 27.61
C THR A 254 25.07 -18.47 27.62
N THR A 255 26.38 -18.52 27.35
CA THR A 255 27.26 -17.35 27.20
C THR A 255 26.72 -16.42 26.11
N GLU A 256 26.78 -15.09 26.32
CA GLU A 256 26.29 -14.08 25.35
C GLU A 256 26.84 -14.28 23.93
N THR A 257 28.09 -14.73 23.82
CA THR A 257 28.75 -15.05 22.54
C THR A 257 28.10 -16.24 21.82
N GLY A 258 27.62 -17.25 22.56
CA GLY A 258 26.88 -18.40 22.01
C GLY A 258 25.47 -18.06 21.54
N LEU A 259 24.82 -17.08 22.17
CA LEU A 259 23.52 -16.57 21.72
C LEU A 259 23.65 -15.77 20.41
N ILE A 260 24.72 -14.97 20.28
CA ILE A 260 25.02 -14.24 19.04
C ILE A 260 25.31 -15.21 17.90
N SER A 261 26.10 -16.27 18.15
CA SER A 261 26.37 -17.28 17.12
C SER A 261 25.11 -18.04 16.71
N LEU A 262 24.27 -18.46 17.68
CA LEU A 262 22.99 -19.12 17.39
C LEU A 262 22.07 -18.25 16.53
N ARG A 263 21.98 -16.95 16.83
CA ARG A 263 21.20 -15.97 16.05
C ARG A 263 21.67 -15.88 14.59
N GLU A 264 22.97 -15.78 14.38
CA GLU A 264 23.57 -15.73 13.03
C GLU A 264 23.40 -17.03 12.26
N LEU A 265 23.50 -18.17 12.95
CA LEU A 265 23.32 -19.49 12.35
C LEU A 265 21.87 -19.73 11.93
N ILE A 266 20.89 -19.37 12.78
CA ILE A 266 19.46 -19.44 12.43
C ILE A 266 19.18 -18.59 11.18
N ASP A 267 19.73 -17.38 11.12
CA ASP A 267 19.58 -16.52 9.95
C ASP A 267 20.18 -17.14 8.69
N PHE A 268 21.39 -17.68 8.82
CA PHE A 268 22.11 -18.31 7.73
C PHE A 268 21.35 -19.51 7.15
N ILE A 269 20.91 -20.42 8.02
CA ILE A 269 20.18 -21.62 7.60
C ILE A 269 18.85 -21.24 6.96
N ALA A 270 18.08 -20.31 7.55
CA ALA A 270 16.82 -19.87 6.97
C ALA A 270 17.00 -19.28 5.55
N HIS A 271 18.08 -18.52 5.31
CA HIS A 271 18.38 -17.95 4.00
C HIS A 271 18.83 -18.96 2.94
N VAL A 272 19.26 -20.16 3.34
CA VAL A 272 19.84 -21.19 2.46
C VAL A 272 18.97 -22.47 2.43
N ALA A 273 17.93 -22.58 3.26
CA ALA A 273 17.11 -23.79 3.40
C ALA A 273 16.48 -24.31 2.09
N ASP A 274 16.19 -23.42 1.13
CA ASP A 274 15.71 -23.74 -0.22
C ASP A 274 16.73 -24.53 -1.05
N CYS A 275 18.02 -24.29 -0.83
CA CYS A 275 19.10 -24.95 -1.57
C CYS A 275 19.33 -26.40 -1.11
N TYR A 276 18.98 -26.72 0.14
CA TYR A 276 19.21 -28.04 0.76
C TYR A 276 17.97 -28.54 1.51
N PRO A 277 16.93 -28.97 0.79
CA PRO A 277 15.67 -29.41 1.40
C PRO A 277 15.81 -30.69 2.23
N GLU A 278 16.78 -31.57 1.90
CA GLU A 278 16.97 -32.83 2.63
C GLU A 278 17.51 -32.64 4.05
N ILE A 279 18.46 -31.72 4.21
CA ILE A 279 19.12 -31.46 5.49
C ILE A 279 18.22 -30.61 6.39
N THR A 280 17.41 -29.72 5.79
CA THR A 280 16.65 -28.70 6.54
C THR A 280 15.20 -29.07 6.84
N LYS A 281 14.79 -30.34 6.68
CA LYS A 281 13.40 -30.78 6.93
C LYS A 281 12.93 -30.50 8.35
N ASP A 282 13.79 -30.75 9.33
CA ASP A 282 13.43 -30.63 10.75
C ASP A 282 13.59 -29.20 11.29
N PHE A 283 14.33 -28.35 10.57
CA PHE A 283 14.66 -26.99 11.00
C PHE A 283 13.43 -26.12 11.34
N PRO A 284 12.34 -26.11 10.54
CA PRO A 284 11.15 -25.34 10.89
C PRO A 284 10.50 -25.82 12.19
N GLN A 285 10.40 -27.14 12.40
CA GLN A 285 9.84 -27.74 13.61
C GLN A 285 10.68 -27.39 14.83
N GLN A 286 12.01 -27.48 14.71
CA GLN A 286 12.94 -27.10 15.78
C GLN A 286 12.76 -25.64 16.22
N LEU A 287 12.55 -24.71 15.28
CA LEU A 287 12.27 -23.31 15.61
C LEU A 287 10.92 -23.11 16.31
N MET A 288 9.89 -23.87 15.91
CA MET A 288 8.57 -23.85 16.54
C MET A 288 8.62 -24.39 17.99
N ASP A 289 9.41 -25.44 18.23
CA ASP A 289 9.61 -26.01 19.56
C ASP A 289 10.34 -25.04 20.50
N ILE A 290 11.42 -24.39 20.02
CA ILE A 290 12.15 -23.36 20.78
C ILE A 290 11.22 -22.22 21.22
N LEU A 291 10.36 -21.75 20.30
CA LEU A 291 9.41 -20.68 20.61
C LEU A 291 8.32 -21.14 21.58
N SER A 292 7.71 -22.31 21.36
CA SER A 292 6.60 -22.78 22.21
C SER A 292 7.04 -23.06 23.65
N GLN A 293 8.24 -23.60 23.85
CA GLN A 293 8.74 -23.99 25.17
C GLN A 293 9.41 -22.83 25.93
N HIS A 294 10.14 -21.94 25.26
CA HIS A 294 11.00 -20.93 25.90
C HIS A 294 10.62 -19.47 25.61
N HIS A 295 9.39 -19.18 25.15
CA HIS A 295 8.97 -17.82 24.76
C HIS A 295 9.15 -16.75 25.85
N LEU A 296 9.21 -17.10 27.14
CA LEU A 296 9.40 -16.15 28.25
C LEU A 296 10.88 -15.85 28.55
N ILE A 297 11.78 -16.81 28.32
CA ILE A 297 13.19 -16.76 28.75
C ILE A 297 14.10 -16.19 27.63
N LEU A 298 13.73 -16.43 26.36
CA LEU A 298 14.54 -16.02 25.20
C LEU A 298 14.93 -14.53 25.19
N GLN A 299 16.12 -14.16 24.75
CA GLN A 299 16.47 -12.73 24.55
C GLN A 299 15.55 -12.10 23.47
N PRO A 300 15.12 -10.83 23.60
CA PRO A 300 14.23 -10.18 22.63
C PRO A 300 14.72 -10.31 21.18
N GLU A 301 16.00 -10.04 20.91
CA GLU A 301 16.58 -10.11 19.56
C GLU A 301 16.52 -11.51 18.95
N LEU A 302 16.75 -12.56 19.75
CA LEU A 302 16.67 -13.94 19.31
C LEU A 302 15.22 -14.32 18.97
N ARG A 303 14.23 -13.87 19.75
CA ARG A 303 12.80 -14.08 19.45
C ARG A 303 12.41 -13.43 18.13
N GLU A 304 12.80 -12.17 17.93
CA GLU A 304 12.52 -11.45 16.69
C GLU A 304 13.14 -12.15 15.48
N LYS A 305 14.36 -12.68 15.64
CA LYS A 305 15.05 -13.40 14.57
C LYS A 305 14.43 -14.75 14.25
N ILE A 306 14.00 -15.52 15.25
CA ILE A 306 13.32 -16.80 15.03
C ILE A 306 11.97 -16.56 14.32
N VAL A 307 11.16 -15.62 14.80
CA VAL A 307 9.88 -15.30 14.15
C VAL A 307 10.10 -14.76 12.73
N GLY A 308 11.13 -13.92 12.53
CA GLY A 308 11.53 -13.45 11.19
C GLY A 308 11.94 -14.59 10.26
N SER A 309 12.67 -15.58 10.79
CA SER A 309 13.14 -16.76 10.04
C SER A 309 11.99 -17.69 9.67
N LEU A 310 11.03 -17.93 10.58
CA LEU A 310 9.82 -18.71 10.28
C LEU A 310 8.98 -18.08 9.15
N VAL A 311 8.82 -16.75 9.17
CA VAL A 311 8.12 -16.03 8.10
C VAL A 311 8.89 -16.11 6.77
N LEU A 312 10.23 -16.11 6.82
CA LEU A 312 11.06 -16.29 5.62
C LEU A 312 10.96 -17.71 5.06
N LEU A 313 10.94 -18.73 5.91
CA LEU A 313 10.71 -20.13 5.52
C LEU A 313 9.33 -20.30 4.87
N ARG A 314 8.30 -19.64 5.40
CA ARG A 314 6.98 -19.60 4.76
C ARG A 314 7.03 -18.94 3.39
N LYS A 315 7.71 -17.80 3.25
CA LYS A 315 7.86 -17.13 1.93
C LYS A 315 8.56 -18.01 0.88
N LYS A 316 9.36 -18.97 1.32
CA LYS A 316 10.02 -19.98 0.49
C LYS A 316 9.20 -21.26 0.30
N GLU A 317 7.96 -21.29 0.80
CA GLU A 317 7.03 -22.43 0.69
C GLU A 317 7.51 -23.72 1.39
N LEU A 318 8.48 -23.61 2.32
CA LEU A 318 8.91 -24.73 3.17
C LEU A 318 7.99 -24.97 4.38
N LEU A 319 7.14 -23.99 4.69
CA LEU A 319 6.16 -24.02 5.77
C LEU A 319 4.79 -23.64 5.22
N ASP A 320 3.76 -24.36 5.62
CA ASP A 320 2.38 -23.98 5.33
C ASP A 320 1.94 -22.80 6.21
N SER A 321 1.05 -21.96 5.68
CA SER A 321 0.51 -20.81 6.41
C SER A 321 -0.35 -21.27 7.60
N ALA A 322 -1.04 -22.42 7.50
CA ALA A 322 -1.86 -22.92 8.60
C ALA A 322 -1.02 -23.31 9.82
N THR A 323 0.11 -24.01 9.62
CA THR A 323 1.01 -24.44 10.70
C THR A 323 1.74 -23.25 11.34
N LEU A 324 2.18 -22.29 10.53
CA LEU A 324 2.78 -21.04 11.04
C LEU A 324 1.80 -20.27 11.93
N LEU A 325 0.55 -20.12 11.50
CA LEU A 325 -0.44 -19.39 12.29
C LEU A 325 -0.83 -20.15 13.56
N GLN A 326 -1.01 -21.47 13.50
CA GLN A 326 -1.30 -22.30 14.67
C GLN A 326 -0.22 -22.22 15.76
N THR A 327 1.04 -21.98 15.40
CA THR A 327 2.11 -21.78 16.39
C THR A 327 2.19 -20.34 16.90
N LEU A 328 2.05 -19.35 16.02
CA LEU A 328 2.17 -17.94 16.41
C LEU A 328 0.98 -17.42 17.24
N PHE A 329 -0.24 -17.91 17.01
CA PHE A 329 -1.44 -17.44 17.71
C PHE A 329 -1.44 -17.73 19.22
N PRO A 330 -1.16 -18.96 19.70
CA PRO A 330 -1.03 -19.24 21.13
C PRO A 330 0.04 -18.37 21.81
N ILE A 331 1.18 -18.16 21.14
CA ILE A 331 2.27 -17.32 21.65
C ILE A 331 1.84 -15.86 21.78
N LEU A 332 1.06 -15.33 20.84
CA LEU A 332 0.49 -13.99 20.91
C LEU A 332 -0.35 -13.80 22.18
N ILE A 333 -1.08 -14.84 22.59
CA ILE A 333 -1.99 -14.83 23.73
C ILE A 333 -1.23 -15.00 25.06
N SER A 334 -0.25 -15.91 25.11
CA SER A 334 0.49 -16.23 26.34
C SER A 334 1.56 -15.20 26.71
N THR A 335 2.08 -14.44 25.74
CA THR A 335 3.28 -13.62 25.95
C THR A 335 2.99 -12.30 26.69
N PRO A 336 3.77 -11.94 27.73
CA PRO A 336 3.66 -10.66 28.44
C PRO A 336 4.40 -9.48 27.76
N SER A 337 5.38 -9.75 26.90
CA SER A 337 6.17 -8.73 26.18
C SER A 337 5.35 -7.98 25.12
N LYS A 338 5.39 -6.64 25.16
CA LYS A 338 4.69 -5.75 24.20
C LYS A 338 5.33 -5.78 22.81
N THR A 339 6.67 -5.81 22.73
CA THR A 339 7.41 -5.78 21.45
C THR A 339 7.15 -7.04 20.63
N LEU A 340 7.25 -8.21 21.28
CA LEU A 340 7.02 -9.49 20.62
C LEU A 340 5.58 -9.62 20.11
N ARG A 341 4.58 -9.18 20.89
CA ARG A 341 3.19 -9.18 20.43
C ARG A 341 2.98 -8.29 19.21
N ALA A 342 3.57 -7.11 19.18
CA ALA A 342 3.47 -6.20 18.03
C ALA A 342 4.09 -6.83 16.77
N LEU A 343 5.27 -7.45 16.93
CA LEU A 343 5.94 -8.17 15.83
C LEU A 343 5.09 -9.33 15.33
N ILE A 344 4.65 -10.23 16.21
CA ILE A 344 3.83 -11.40 15.83
C ILE A 344 2.54 -10.94 15.14
N PHE A 345 1.86 -9.94 15.70
CA PHE A 345 0.65 -9.38 15.09
C PHE A 345 0.91 -8.85 13.67
N GLN A 346 1.97 -8.07 13.48
CA GLN A 346 2.34 -7.56 12.16
C GLN A 346 2.70 -8.69 11.18
N LYS A 347 3.39 -9.73 11.64
CA LYS A 347 3.75 -10.88 10.80
C LYS A 347 2.54 -11.71 10.40
N ILE A 348 1.62 -11.98 11.33
CA ILE A 348 0.35 -12.66 11.03
C ILE A 348 -0.45 -11.89 9.97
N LEU A 349 -0.58 -10.56 10.13
CA LEU A 349 -1.27 -9.73 9.14
C LEU A 349 -0.58 -9.76 7.77
N MET A 350 0.74 -9.70 7.74
CA MET A 350 1.50 -9.76 6.50
C MET A 350 1.34 -11.13 5.81
N ASP A 351 1.28 -12.20 6.60
CA ASP A 351 1.09 -13.56 6.14
C ASP A 351 -0.30 -13.75 5.50
N LEU A 352 -1.36 -13.36 6.23
CA LEU A 352 -2.73 -13.41 5.75
C LEU A 352 -2.94 -12.55 4.50
N ARG A 353 -2.31 -11.37 4.44
CA ARG A 353 -2.33 -10.53 3.23
C ARG A 353 -1.67 -11.23 2.05
N GLN A 354 -0.50 -11.83 2.26
CA GLN A 354 0.21 -12.50 1.17
C GLN A 354 -0.50 -13.79 0.73
N ALA A 355 -1.17 -14.51 1.64
CA ALA A 355 -1.99 -15.67 1.30
C ALA A 355 -3.21 -15.31 0.45
N ASN A 356 -3.78 -14.12 0.68
CA ASN A 356 -4.95 -13.61 -0.05
C ASN A 356 -4.60 -12.64 -1.19
N ALA A 357 -3.32 -12.51 -1.56
CA ALA A 357 -2.88 -11.49 -2.52
C ALA A 357 -3.28 -11.78 -3.98
N LYS A 358 -3.40 -13.06 -4.36
CA LYS A 358 -3.82 -13.48 -5.70
C LYS A 358 -5.32 -13.81 -5.72
N THR A 359 -5.72 -14.72 -4.85
CA THR A 359 -7.10 -15.19 -4.68
C THR A 359 -7.37 -15.36 -3.19
N THR A 360 -8.64 -15.23 -2.79
CA THR A 360 -9.05 -15.43 -1.40
C THR A 360 -8.88 -16.91 -1.00
N ASN A 361 -8.00 -17.18 -0.03
CA ASN A 361 -7.81 -18.53 0.49
C ASN A 361 -8.88 -18.84 1.56
N HIS A 362 -10.03 -19.34 1.09
CA HIS A 362 -11.17 -19.62 1.96
C HIS A 362 -10.86 -20.65 3.06
N LYS A 363 -10.02 -21.65 2.79
CA LYS A 363 -9.66 -22.68 3.78
C LYS A 363 -8.89 -22.06 4.96
N LEU A 364 -7.84 -21.29 4.66
CA LEU A 364 -7.05 -20.59 5.67
C LEU A 364 -7.92 -19.60 6.45
N ASN A 365 -8.68 -18.76 5.75
CA ASN A 365 -9.55 -17.76 6.38
C ASN A 365 -10.59 -18.42 7.31
N ARG A 366 -11.24 -19.51 6.88
CA ARG A 366 -12.22 -20.23 7.70
C ARG A 366 -11.60 -20.87 8.93
N THR A 367 -10.39 -21.45 8.82
CA THR A 367 -9.68 -22.00 10.00
C THR A 367 -9.35 -20.90 11.00
N MET A 368 -8.85 -19.75 10.53
CA MET A 368 -8.50 -18.62 11.40
C MET A 368 -9.74 -17.99 12.03
N GLN A 369 -10.81 -17.76 11.27
CA GLN A 369 -12.08 -17.28 11.79
C GLN A 369 -12.64 -18.21 12.88
N THR A 370 -12.56 -19.54 12.70
CA THR A 370 -12.96 -20.50 13.74
C THR A 370 -12.08 -20.39 15.00
N VAL A 371 -10.76 -20.24 14.86
CA VAL A 371 -9.85 -20.03 16.01
C VAL A 371 -10.21 -18.75 16.76
N LEU A 372 -10.49 -17.65 16.05
CA LEU A 372 -10.90 -16.39 16.65
C LEU A 372 -12.28 -16.47 17.32
N PHE A 373 -13.22 -17.16 16.69
CA PHE A 373 -14.55 -17.41 17.26
C PHE A 373 -14.44 -18.16 18.57
N ASN A 374 -13.69 -19.27 18.59
CA ASN A 374 -13.45 -20.06 19.79
C ASN A 374 -12.77 -19.24 20.89
N LEU A 375 -11.86 -18.34 20.55
CA LEU A 375 -11.18 -17.46 21.51
C LEU A 375 -12.14 -16.49 22.22
N VAL A 376 -13.17 -16.01 21.51
CA VAL A 376 -14.17 -15.08 22.05
C VAL A 376 -15.24 -15.83 22.85
N THR A 377 -15.64 -17.02 22.40
CA THR A 377 -16.70 -17.80 23.03
C THR A 377 -16.23 -18.60 24.24
N SER A 378 -14.99 -19.10 24.25
CA SER A 378 -14.48 -19.92 25.36
C SER A 378 -14.39 -19.14 26.67
N ASP A 379 -13.88 -17.90 26.62
CA ASP A 379 -13.63 -17.06 27.80
C ASP A 379 -14.25 -15.66 27.65
N ARG A 380 -15.57 -15.53 27.85
CA ARG A 380 -16.30 -14.24 27.71
C ARG A 380 -15.88 -13.14 28.70
N THR A 381 -15.14 -13.47 29.76
CA THR A 381 -14.62 -12.52 30.76
C THR A 381 -13.19 -12.07 30.47
N SER A 382 -12.46 -12.84 29.66
CA SER A 382 -11.02 -12.66 29.45
C SER A 382 -10.72 -11.52 28.46
N SER A 383 -9.57 -10.87 28.65
CA SER A 383 -9.07 -9.84 27.74
C SER A 383 -8.45 -10.40 26.45
N LYS A 384 -8.29 -11.72 26.36
CA LYS A 384 -7.68 -12.40 25.20
C LYS A 384 -8.46 -12.17 23.90
N GLY A 385 -9.79 -12.05 23.96
CA GLY A 385 -10.65 -11.73 22.81
C GLY A 385 -10.35 -10.38 22.14
N LEU A 386 -9.60 -9.49 22.80
CA LEU A 386 -9.14 -8.23 22.22
C LEU A 386 -8.23 -8.44 21.00
N TRP A 387 -7.47 -9.53 20.94
CA TRP A 387 -6.64 -9.85 19.79
C TRP A 387 -7.46 -10.31 18.59
N ALA A 388 -8.56 -11.04 18.82
CA ALA A 388 -9.50 -11.40 17.77
C ALA A 388 -10.10 -10.14 17.13
N ILE A 389 -10.59 -9.20 17.95
CA ILE A 389 -11.14 -7.92 17.48
C ILE A 389 -10.13 -7.10 16.68
N LYS A 390 -8.89 -6.99 17.18
CA LYS A 390 -7.86 -6.20 16.48
C LYS A 390 -7.54 -6.79 15.11
N LEU A 391 -7.47 -8.12 15.03
CA LEU A 391 -7.15 -8.80 13.79
C LEU A 391 -8.30 -8.75 12.79
N THR A 392 -9.55 -9.00 13.22
CA THR A 392 -10.74 -8.88 12.36
C THR A 392 -10.92 -7.46 11.86
N ARG A 393 -10.78 -6.44 12.71
CA ARG A 393 -10.90 -5.03 12.32
C ARG A 393 -9.85 -4.62 11.29
N GLU A 394 -8.59 -5.02 11.48
CA GLU A 394 -7.52 -4.68 10.54
C GLU A 394 -7.69 -5.39 9.18
N LEU A 395 -8.20 -6.63 9.17
CA LEU A 395 -8.48 -7.37 7.94
C LEU A 395 -9.72 -6.84 7.20
N TRP A 396 -10.72 -6.34 7.95
CA TRP A 396 -11.90 -5.68 7.39
C TRP A 396 -11.54 -4.37 6.70
N LYS A 397 -10.77 -3.51 7.39
CA LYS A 397 -10.26 -2.25 6.83
C LYS A 397 -9.46 -2.45 5.54
N ARG A 398 -8.76 -3.57 5.43
CA ARG A 398 -7.93 -3.92 4.25
C ARG A 398 -8.71 -4.66 3.15
N GLN A 399 -10.03 -4.82 3.29
CA GLN A 399 -10.88 -5.59 2.38
C GLN A 399 -10.45 -7.05 2.15
N ILE A 400 -9.75 -7.67 3.12
CA ILE A 400 -9.35 -9.09 3.00
C ILE A 400 -10.48 -10.00 3.49
N TRP A 401 -11.16 -9.58 4.57
CA TRP A 401 -12.33 -10.27 5.11
C TRP A 401 -13.55 -9.38 4.93
N THR A 402 -14.48 -9.81 4.09
CA THR A 402 -15.81 -9.20 3.88
C THR A 402 -16.94 -10.19 4.18
N ASP A 403 -16.60 -11.30 4.86
CA ASP A 403 -17.50 -12.44 5.06
C ASP A 403 -18.44 -12.24 6.28
N ALA A 404 -19.63 -12.84 6.21
CA ALA A 404 -20.58 -12.89 7.33
C ALA A 404 -19.99 -13.52 8.61
N LYS A 405 -19.09 -14.51 8.47
CA LYS A 405 -18.45 -15.16 9.64
C LYS A 405 -17.52 -14.22 10.40
N ALA A 406 -16.86 -13.27 9.72
CA ALA A 406 -16.07 -12.24 10.39
C ALA A 406 -16.96 -11.31 11.23
N VAL A 407 -18.14 -10.97 10.70
CA VAL A 407 -19.17 -10.19 11.40
C VAL A 407 -19.72 -10.95 12.60
N GLU A 408 -19.92 -12.27 12.48
CA GLU A 408 -20.36 -13.12 13.60
C GLU A 408 -19.37 -13.15 14.76
N VAL A 409 -18.05 -13.20 14.49
CA VAL A 409 -17.01 -13.06 15.53
C VAL A 409 -17.15 -11.72 16.26
N MET A 410 -17.45 -10.64 15.53
CA MET A 410 -17.64 -9.30 16.10
C MET A 410 -18.96 -9.15 16.86
N LYS A 411 -20.03 -9.82 16.41
CA LYS A 411 -21.31 -9.96 17.12
C LYS A 411 -21.07 -10.60 18.49
N GLU A 412 -20.43 -11.77 18.56
CA GLU A 412 -20.11 -12.42 19.84
C GLU A 412 -19.18 -11.58 20.71
N ALA A 413 -18.22 -10.87 20.11
CA ALA A 413 -17.31 -9.99 20.84
C ALA A 413 -18.05 -8.83 21.53
N SER A 414 -19.07 -8.26 20.88
CA SER A 414 -19.91 -7.22 21.48
C SER A 414 -20.81 -7.74 22.61
N LEU A 415 -21.14 -9.03 22.60
CA LEU A 415 -21.92 -9.73 23.64
C LEU A 415 -21.04 -10.26 24.78
N ALA A 416 -19.72 -10.06 24.74
CA ALA A 416 -18.81 -10.45 25.82
C ALA A 416 -19.08 -9.68 27.12
N SER A 417 -18.46 -10.11 28.23
CA SER A 417 -18.60 -9.44 29.54
C SER A 417 -17.45 -8.46 29.84
N ASN A 418 -16.36 -8.52 29.07
CA ASN A 418 -15.20 -7.65 29.24
C ASN A 418 -15.39 -6.31 28.53
N GLU A 419 -15.27 -5.21 29.27
CA GLU A 419 -15.42 -3.83 28.79
C GLU A 419 -14.66 -3.52 27.49
N LYS A 420 -13.38 -3.91 27.41
CA LYS A 420 -12.54 -3.59 26.24
C LYS A 420 -12.93 -4.40 25.01
N VAL A 421 -13.42 -5.63 25.21
CA VAL A 421 -13.88 -6.52 24.14
C VAL A 421 -15.21 -6.02 23.59
N ILE A 422 -16.14 -5.64 24.49
CA ILE A 422 -17.43 -5.02 24.13
C ILE A 422 -17.20 -3.76 23.29
N VAL A 423 -16.41 -2.81 23.81
CA VAL A 423 -16.13 -1.55 23.12
C VAL A 423 -15.44 -1.77 21.77
N GLY A 424 -14.54 -2.75 21.69
CA GLY A 424 -13.90 -3.11 20.43
C GLY A 424 -14.86 -3.68 19.39
N GLY A 425 -15.81 -4.52 19.81
CA GLY A 425 -16.88 -5.06 18.96
C GLY A 425 -17.85 -3.97 18.49
N VAL A 426 -18.31 -3.11 19.40
CA VAL A 426 -19.26 -2.03 19.08
C VAL A 426 -18.63 -0.99 18.14
N ARG A 427 -17.38 -0.60 18.38
CA ARG A 427 -16.67 0.36 17.51
C ARG A 427 -16.45 -0.16 16.09
N PHE A 428 -16.34 -1.48 15.91
CA PHE A 428 -16.26 -2.06 14.57
C PHE A 428 -17.54 -1.82 13.77
N PHE A 429 -18.73 -1.97 14.38
CA PHE A 429 -19.99 -1.69 13.68
C PHE A 429 -20.29 -0.19 13.50
N LEU A 430 -19.77 0.67 14.39
CA LEU A 430 -19.97 2.12 14.28
C LEU A 430 -18.97 2.80 13.33
N GLY A 431 -17.71 2.35 13.31
CA GLY A 431 -16.61 3.03 12.61
C GLY A 431 -15.84 2.14 11.63
N GLY A 432 -16.06 0.83 11.61
CA GLY A 432 -15.32 -0.08 10.72
C GLY A 432 -15.51 0.23 9.24
N ASP A 433 -16.69 0.71 8.86
CA ASP A 433 -17.00 1.07 7.47
C ASP A 433 -16.44 2.47 7.10
N LYS A 434 -16.48 3.45 8.01
CA LYS A 434 -15.85 4.77 7.78
C LYS A 434 -14.34 4.67 7.66
N GLU A 435 -13.70 3.90 8.54
CA GLU A 435 -12.25 3.66 8.50
C GLU A 435 -11.82 2.86 7.27
N ARG A 436 -12.74 2.13 6.65
CA ARG A 436 -12.52 1.43 5.38
C ARG A 436 -12.54 2.43 4.22
N GLU A 437 -13.55 3.30 4.15
CA GLU A 437 -13.65 4.36 3.15
C GLU A 437 -12.43 5.30 3.19
N GLU A 438 -12.02 5.73 4.39
CA GLU A 438 -10.83 6.58 4.58
C GLU A 438 -9.54 5.93 4.04
N MET A 439 -9.34 4.63 4.25
CA MET A 439 -8.16 3.92 3.72
C MET A 439 -8.18 3.74 2.20
N GLU A 440 -9.36 3.62 1.60
CA GLU A 440 -9.50 3.59 0.14
C GLU A 440 -9.12 4.94 -0.47
N ASP A 441 -9.54 6.03 0.16
CA ASP A 441 -9.19 7.39 -0.25
C ASP A 441 -7.69 7.66 -0.09
N GLU A 442 -7.07 7.22 1.02
CA GLU A 442 -5.62 7.32 1.22
C GLU A 442 -4.82 6.51 0.17
N SER A 443 -5.29 5.32 -0.22
CA SER A 443 -4.65 4.52 -1.27
C SER A 443 -4.80 5.13 -2.67
N SER A 444 -5.80 5.99 -2.88
CA SER A 444 -6.02 6.75 -4.12
C SER A 444 -5.16 8.03 -4.19
N ASP A 445 -4.57 8.43 -3.07
CA ASP A 445 -3.79 9.66 -2.90
C ASP A 445 -2.26 9.51 -3.02
N GLU A 446 -1.75 8.33 -3.42
CA GLU A 446 -0.36 8.21 -3.88
C GLU A 446 -0.17 8.99 -5.21
N GLU A 447 0.30 10.23 -5.07
CA GLU A 447 0.67 11.20 -6.11
C GLU A 447 -0.41 11.50 -7.16
N ALA A 448 -1.33 12.42 -6.81
CA ALA A 448 -2.10 13.15 -7.80
C ALA A 448 -1.17 13.98 -8.72
N ILE A 449 -0.66 13.36 -9.78
CA ILE A 449 0.12 14.04 -10.82
C ILE A 449 -0.81 15.01 -11.55
N ASP A 450 -0.66 16.30 -11.28
CA ASP A 450 -1.38 17.36 -11.97
C ASP A 450 -0.97 17.40 -13.47
N LEU A 451 -1.81 16.79 -14.31
CA LEU A 451 -1.70 16.77 -15.77
C LEU A 451 -1.54 18.17 -16.37
N GLY A 452 -2.15 19.20 -15.76
CA GLY A 452 -2.05 20.59 -16.20
C GLY A 452 -0.62 21.11 -16.05
N ARG A 453 -0.02 20.85 -14.89
CA ARG A 453 1.36 21.27 -14.58
C ARG A 453 2.40 20.55 -15.45
N VAL A 454 2.21 19.26 -15.68
CA VAL A 454 3.11 18.44 -16.54
C VAL A 454 3.00 18.87 -18.02
N LYS A 455 1.77 19.10 -18.54
CA LYS A 455 1.57 19.61 -19.90
C LYS A 455 2.16 21.00 -20.09
N HIS A 456 2.00 21.88 -19.11
CA HIS A 456 2.54 23.25 -19.15
C HIS A 456 4.08 23.28 -19.13
N GLN A 457 4.73 22.45 -18.29
CA GLN A 457 6.20 22.32 -18.27
C GLN A 457 6.79 21.80 -19.58
N VAL A 458 6.05 20.97 -20.32
CA VAL A 458 6.44 20.44 -21.63
C VAL A 458 6.21 21.46 -22.75
N GLY A 459 5.22 22.35 -22.60
CA GLY A 459 5.00 23.47 -23.52
C GLY A 459 6.07 24.56 -23.44
N ILE A 460 6.68 24.78 -22.26
CA ILE A 460 7.69 25.83 -22.04
C ILE A 460 9.08 25.44 -22.52
N ASN A 461 9.42 24.15 -22.51
CA ASN A 461 10.78 23.68 -22.84
C ASN A 461 10.79 22.81 -24.10
N LYS A 462 11.91 22.81 -24.86
CA LYS A 462 12.07 21.98 -26.06
C LYS A 462 11.71 20.51 -25.79
N LYS A 463 10.94 19.91 -26.71
CA LYS A 463 10.48 18.51 -26.64
C LYS A 463 11.69 17.56 -26.67
N THR A 464 11.93 16.83 -25.57
CA THR A 464 12.92 15.75 -25.52
C THR A 464 12.24 14.39 -25.33
N ARG A 465 12.80 13.33 -25.92
CA ARG A 465 12.23 11.96 -25.91
C ARG A 465 12.00 11.39 -24.50
N LYS A 466 12.78 11.84 -23.51
CA LYS A 466 12.62 11.45 -22.09
C LYS A 466 11.37 12.07 -21.46
N LYS A 467 11.02 13.30 -21.83
CA LYS A 467 9.85 14.03 -21.30
C LYS A 467 8.54 13.59 -21.98
N SER A 468 8.58 13.22 -23.27
CA SER A 468 7.40 12.65 -23.94
C SER A 468 6.97 11.32 -23.29
N ARG A 469 7.93 10.44 -22.97
CA ARG A 469 7.68 9.21 -22.21
C ARG A 469 7.13 9.46 -20.81
N ALA A 470 7.54 10.56 -20.15
CA ALA A 470 6.99 10.93 -18.84
C ALA A 470 5.53 11.40 -18.93
N VAL A 471 5.17 12.16 -19.96
CA VAL A 471 3.78 12.56 -20.23
C VAL A 471 2.91 11.36 -20.57
N GLU A 472 3.44 10.45 -21.38
CA GLU A 472 2.75 9.22 -21.77
C GLU A 472 2.50 8.30 -20.57
N LYS A 473 3.50 8.13 -19.69
CA LYS A 473 3.35 7.43 -18.42
C LYS A 473 2.32 8.10 -17.51
N ALA A 474 2.33 9.44 -17.41
CA ALA A 474 1.35 10.19 -16.63
C ALA A 474 -0.09 10.12 -17.20
N LYS A 475 -0.24 10.05 -18.53
CA LYS A 475 -1.53 9.81 -19.18
C LYS A 475 -2.02 8.38 -18.92
N ALA A 476 -1.13 7.39 -18.99
CA ALA A 476 -1.47 6.00 -18.72
C ALA A 476 -1.88 5.78 -17.26
N THR A 477 -1.23 6.44 -16.30
CA THR A 477 -1.63 6.37 -14.87
C THR A 477 -2.99 7.01 -14.63
N VAL A 478 -3.30 8.13 -15.30
CA VAL A 478 -4.61 8.78 -15.19
C VAL A 478 -5.71 7.96 -15.86
N LYS A 479 -5.48 7.43 -17.07
CA LYS A 479 -6.44 6.53 -17.74
C LYS A 479 -6.68 5.26 -16.92
N LYS A 480 -5.65 4.73 -16.24
CA LYS A 480 -5.78 3.61 -15.30
C LYS A 480 -6.58 4.00 -14.05
N ARG A 481 -6.47 5.24 -13.57
CA ARG A 481 -7.25 5.77 -12.44
C ARG A 481 -8.71 6.02 -12.83
N GLU A 482 -8.97 6.57 -14.01
CA GLU A 482 -10.32 6.75 -14.57
C GLU A 482 -11.00 5.40 -14.80
N ARG A 483 -10.28 4.40 -15.35
CA ARG A 483 -10.78 3.02 -15.44
C ARG A 483 -11.10 2.42 -14.08
N LYS A 484 -10.31 2.69 -13.04
CA LYS A 484 -10.62 2.24 -11.66
C LYS A 484 -11.83 2.96 -11.06
N LYS A 485 -12.06 4.24 -11.39
CA LYS A 485 -13.24 4.99 -10.94
C LYS A 485 -14.52 4.57 -11.66
N ASN A 486 -14.40 4.17 -12.92
CA ASN A 486 -15.53 3.72 -13.75
C ASN A 486 -15.77 2.20 -13.67
N GLN A 487 -14.88 1.44 -13.04
CA GLN A 487 -15.18 0.07 -12.66
C GLN A 487 -16.29 0.12 -11.61
N PRO A 488 -17.37 -0.67 -11.75
CA PRO A 488 -18.38 -0.76 -10.72
C PRO A 488 -17.67 -1.24 -9.45
N HIS A 489 -17.63 -0.38 -8.43
CA HIS A 489 -17.17 -0.81 -7.11
C HIS A 489 -18.01 -2.04 -6.73
N PRO A 490 -17.39 -3.14 -6.29
CA PRO A 490 -18.14 -4.24 -5.71
C PRO A 490 -19.09 -3.63 -4.67
N LEU A 491 -20.38 -3.96 -4.74
CA LEU A 491 -21.36 -3.46 -3.78
C LEU A 491 -20.85 -3.80 -2.37
N ASN A 492 -20.29 -2.80 -1.71
CA ASN A 492 -19.64 -2.96 -0.44
C ASN A 492 -20.75 -3.02 0.60
N PHE A 493 -21.26 -4.22 0.88
CA PHE A 493 -22.23 -4.42 1.94
C PHE A 493 -21.63 -3.93 3.27
N SER A 494 -22.34 -3.04 3.96
CA SER A 494 -22.01 -2.66 5.33
C SER A 494 -21.97 -3.91 6.20
N ALA A 495 -21.10 -3.92 7.22
CA ALA A 495 -21.06 -4.99 8.21
C ALA A 495 -22.45 -5.24 8.85
N LEU A 496 -23.32 -4.21 8.89
CA LEU A 496 -24.68 -4.30 9.43
C LEU A 496 -25.63 -5.12 8.55
N HIS A 497 -25.43 -5.14 7.23
CA HIS A 497 -26.25 -5.93 6.30
C HIS A 497 -25.88 -7.42 6.32
N LEU A 498 -24.67 -7.75 6.78
CA LEU A 498 -24.14 -9.11 6.85
C LEU A 498 -24.46 -9.84 8.17
N LEU A 499 -25.25 -9.20 9.06
CA LEU A 499 -25.64 -9.79 10.34
C LEU A 499 -26.72 -10.87 10.16
N HIS A 500 -26.48 -12.03 10.77
CA HIS A 500 -27.52 -13.04 10.94
C HIS A 500 -28.39 -12.71 12.16
N ASP A 501 -29.69 -12.59 11.94
CA ASP A 501 -30.70 -12.20 12.94
C ASP A 501 -30.38 -10.86 13.65
N PRO A 502 -30.62 -9.72 12.99
CA PRO A 502 -30.36 -8.40 13.57
C PRO A 502 -31.31 -8.06 14.73
N GLN A 503 -32.54 -8.58 14.74
CA GLN A 503 -33.53 -8.36 15.81
C GLN A 503 -33.04 -8.96 17.13
N GLY A 504 -32.75 -10.27 17.15
CA GLY A 504 -32.27 -10.95 18.37
C GLY A 504 -30.93 -10.39 18.86
N TYR A 505 -30.10 -9.91 17.94
CA TYR A 505 -28.85 -9.23 18.31
C TYR A 505 -29.10 -7.89 19.02
N ALA A 506 -29.99 -7.05 18.51
CA ALA A 506 -30.28 -5.75 19.12
C ALA A 506 -30.94 -5.90 20.50
N GLU A 507 -31.86 -6.85 20.66
CA GLU A 507 -32.49 -7.16 21.95
C GLU A 507 -31.50 -7.70 22.99
N SER A 508 -30.62 -8.61 22.58
CA SER A 508 -29.60 -9.17 23.48
C SER A 508 -28.56 -8.13 23.91
N LEU A 509 -28.16 -7.22 23.02
CA LEU A 509 -27.32 -6.07 23.39
C LEU A 509 -28.01 -5.15 24.40
N PHE A 510 -29.26 -4.79 24.13
CA PHE A 510 -30.03 -3.88 24.98
C PHE A 510 -30.27 -4.46 26.37
N SER A 511 -30.79 -5.69 26.45
CA SER A 511 -31.08 -6.37 27.72
C SER A 511 -29.83 -6.59 28.57
N LYS A 512 -28.72 -7.01 27.95
CA LYS A 512 -27.49 -7.37 28.66
C LYS A 512 -26.69 -6.16 29.15
N HIS A 513 -26.57 -5.11 28.33
CA HIS A 513 -25.64 -4.00 28.60
C HIS A 513 -26.32 -2.70 29.04
N LEU A 514 -27.56 -2.44 28.61
CA LEU A 514 -28.27 -1.19 28.89
C LEU A 514 -29.32 -1.34 29.99
N GLN A 515 -30.18 -2.37 29.91
CA GLN A 515 -31.26 -2.60 30.88
C GLN A 515 -30.75 -3.22 32.20
N SER A 516 -29.75 -4.10 32.13
CA SER A 516 -29.20 -4.76 33.30
C SER A 516 -28.43 -3.79 34.22
N THR A 517 -28.81 -3.75 35.49
CA THR A 517 -28.10 -2.99 36.53
C THR A 517 -26.72 -3.56 36.86
N LYS A 518 -26.41 -4.78 36.42
CA LYS A 518 -25.12 -5.46 36.65
C LYS A 518 -24.04 -5.07 35.63
N SER A 519 -24.34 -4.22 34.65
CA SER A 519 -23.37 -3.76 33.65
C SER A 519 -22.26 -2.93 34.31
N LYS A 520 -20.99 -3.27 34.10
CA LYS A 520 -19.83 -2.48 34.58
C LYS A 520 -19.45 -1.31 33.65
N LEU A 521 -20.25 -1.02 32.62
CA LEU A 521 -19.92 -0.05 31.58
C LEU A 521 -20.07 1.40 32.06
N ASN A 522 -19.11 2.25 31.67
CA ASN A 522 -19.21 3.70 31.87
C ASN A 522 -20.31 4.31 30.98
N LEU A 523 -20.78 5.53 31.29
CA LEU A 523 -21.81 6.22 30.53
C LEU A 523 -21.47 6.36 29.04
N ASP A 524 -20.23 6.75 28.72
CA ASP A 524 -19.76 6.87 27.32
C ASP A 524 -19.80 5.54 26.57
N GLN A 525 -19.58 4.43 27.27
CA GLN A 525 -19.61 3.10 26.67
C GLN A 525 -21.03 2.60 26.47
N LYS A 526 -21.93 2.91 27.42
CA LYS A 526 -23.37 2.68 27.24
C LYS A 526 -23.91 3.49 26.07
N LEU A 527 -23.43 4.71 25.88
CA LEU A 527 -23.78 5.56 24.75
C LEU A 527 -23.30 4.95 23.42
N MET A 528 -22.07 4.42 23.34
CA MET A 528 -21.62 3.67 22.14
C MET A 528 -22.50 2.45 21.85
N VAL A 529 -22.85 1.66 22.88
CA VAL A 529 -23.76 0.51 22.70
C VAL A 529 -25.14 0.97 22.23
N LEU A 530 -25.66 2.05 22.81
CA LEU A 530 -26.95 2.62 22.44
C LEU A 530 -26.96 3.08 20.98
N GLN A 531 -25.93 3.80 20.53
CA GLN A 531 -25.78 4.22 19.13
C GLN A 531 -25.80 3.05 18.16
N LEU A 532 -25.21 1.91 18.54
CA LEU A 532 -25.25 0.70 17.71
C LEU A 532 -26.66 0.12 17.66
N VAL A 533 -27.33 -0.01 18.81
CA VAL A 533 -28.70 -0.53 18.89
C VAL A 533 -29.65 0.34 18.09
N THR A 534 -29.58 1.67 18.23
CA THR A 534 -30.47 2.58 17.50
C THR A 534 -30.18 2.63 16.00
N ARG A 535 -28.93 2.44 15.59
CA ARG A 535 -28.57 2.28 14.17
C ARG A 535 -29.14 1.00 13.57
N LEU A 536 -29.07 -0.12 14.30
CA LEU A 536 -29.68 -1.39 13.87
C LEU A 536 -31.19 -1.27 13.75
N VAL A 537 -31.84 -0.61 14.72
CA VAL A 537 -33.28 -0.34 14.74
C VAL A 537 -33.71 0.48 13.53
N GLY A 538 -33.03 1.61 13.26
CA GLY A 538 -33.38 2.47 12.12
C GLY A 538 -33.17 1.80 10.77
N LEU A 539 -32.08 1.04 10.61
CA LEU A 539 -31.71 0.42 9.32
C LEU A 539 -32.63 -0.77 9.01
N HIS A 540 -32.73 -1.74 9.92
CA HIS A 540 -33.50 -2.96 9.71
C HIS A 540 -34.98 -2.81 10.08
N LYS A 541 -35.43 -1.60 10.45
CA LYS A 541 -36.80 -1.29 10.92
C LYS A 541 -37.25 -2.23 12.05
N LEU A 542 -36.40 -2.37 13.08
CA LEU A 542 -36.61 -3.28 14.21
C LEU A 542 -37.46 -2.62 15.30
N HIS A 543 -38.27 -3.38 16.03
CA HIS A 543 -39.03 -2.84 17.17
C HIS A 543 -38.53 -3.41 18.50
N ILE A 544 -38.14 -2.53 19.44
CA ILE A 544 -37.71 -2.90 20.81
C ILE A 544 -38.53 -2.10 21.82
N MET A 545 -39.51 -2.76 22.46
CA MET A 545 -40.49 -2.13 23.36
C MET A 545 -39.85 -1.29 24.50
N HIS A 546 -38.78 -1.79 25.12
CA HIS A 546 -38.15 -1.15 26.28
C HIS A 546 -37.16 -0.03 25.92
N LEU A 547 -36.87 0.17 24.62
CA LEU A 547 -35.88 1.16 24.18
C LEU A 547 -36.38 2.59 24.39
N TYR A 548 -37.64 2.86 24.05
CA TYR A 548 -38.23 4.20 24.14
C TYR A 548 -38.43 4.64 25.60
N SER A 549 -38.85 3.73 26.48
CA SER A 549 -38.92 4.00 27.92
C SER A 549 -37.54 4.25 28.54
N TYR A 550 -36.48 3.62 28.05
CA TYR A 550 -35.10 3.90 28.48
C TYR A 550 -34.69 5.34 28.16
N PHE A 551 -35.05 5.87 26.99
CA PHE A 551 -34.75 7.26 26.62
C PHE A 551 -35.40 8.29 27.53
N GLN A 552 -36.62 8.03 28.04
CA GLN A 552 -37.31 8.94 28.95
C GLN A 552 -36.46 9.33 30.17
N LYS A 553 -35.56 8.45 30.64
CA LYS A 553 -34.67 8.75 31.77
C LYS A 553 -33.55 9.76 31.43
N PHE A 554 -33.05 9.75 30.19
CA PHE A 554 -31.85 10.49 29.79
C PHE A 554 -32.13 11.78 29.03
N LEU A 555 -33.39 12.01 28.62
CA LEU A 555 -33.85 13.24 27.95
C LEU A 555 -34.01 14.40 28.92
N THR A 556 -32.92 14.84 29.56
CA THR A 556 -32.87 16.06 30.36
C THR A 556 -31.67 16.91 29.95
N PRO A 557 -31.76 18.24 29.84
CA PRO A 557 -30.67 19.07 29.32
C PRO A 557 -29.45 19.13 30.26
N ARG A 558 -29.61 18.77 31.54
CA ARG A 558 -28.52 18.71 32.53
C ARG A 558 -27.63 17.48 32.37
N GLN A 559 -28.11 16.45 31.68
CA GLN A 559 -27.37 15.20 31.50
C GLN A 559 -26.15 15.43 30.59
N PRO A 560 -25.01 14.76 30.81
CA PRO A 560 -23.87 14.83 29.89
C PRO A 560 -24.17 14.14 28.55
N SER A 561 -23.63 14.69 27.47
CA SER A 561 -23.72 14.16 26.09
C SER A 561 -25.15 13.95 25.57
N VAL A 562 -26.10 14.78 26.01
CA VAL A 562 -27.53 14.68 25.66
C VAL A 562 -27.80 14.76 24.16
N THR A 563 -27.01 15.54 23.41
CA THR A 563 -27.15 15.67 21.95
C THR A 563 -26.92 14.33 21.24
N SER A 564 -26.08 13.46 21.80
CA SER A 564 -25.91 12.09 21.29
C SER A 564 -27.09 11.17 21.62
N PHE A 565 -27.77 11.36 22.76
CA PHE A 565 -29.00 10.63 23.09
C PHE A 565 -30.14 11.07 22.18
N LEU A 566 -30.27 12.38 21.89
CA LEU A 566 -31.23 12.92 20.93
C LEU A 566 -30.98 12.37 19.51
N ALA A 567 -29.71 12.30 19.08
CA ALA A 567 -29.34 11.71 17.79
C ALA A 567 -29.66 10.23 17.71
N SER A 568 -29.34 9.49 18.78
CA SER A 568 -29.65 8.06 18.86
C SER A 568 -31.15 7.81 18.81
N LEU A 569 -31.94 8.62 19.51
CA LEU A 569 -33.40 8.52 19.51
C LEU A 569 -33.99 8.81 18.13
N ALA A 570 -33.55 9.88 17.47
CA ALA A 570 -33.98 10.19 16.11
C ALA A 570 -33.61 9.06 15.12
N GLN A 571 -32.44 8.44 15.26
CA GLN A 571 -32.04 7.29 14.44
C GLN A 571 -32.91 6.04 14.70
N ALA A 572 -33.40 5.84 15.92
CA ALA A 572 -34.26 4.72 16.29
C ALA A 572 -35.73 4.90 15.86
N SER A 573 -36.11 6.06 15.32
CA SER A 573 -37.47 6.31 14.84
C SER A 573 -37.62 5.82 13.39
N HIS A 574 -38.72 5.15 13.06
CA HIS A 574 -39.06 4.75 11.70
C HIS A 574 -40.58 4.59 11.54
N ASP A 575 -41.04 4.46 10.30
CA ASP A 575 -42.47 4.41 9.94
C ASP A 575 -43.27 3.33 10.72
N LEU A 576 -42.63 2.20 11.06
CA LEU A 576 -43.25 1.07 11.78
C LEU A 576 -43.25 1.18 13.32
N VAL A 577 -42.70 2.25 13.91
CA VAL A 577 -42.76 2.44 15.37
C VAL A 577 -44.12 3.04 15.73
N PRO A 578 -44.88 2.46 16.68
CA PRO A 578 -46.13 3.05 17.15
C PRO A 578 -45.94 4.52 17.57
N PRO A 579 -46.79 5.45 17.10
CA PRO A 579 -46.68 6.85 17.47
C PRO A 579 -46.84 7.07 18.99
N ASP A 580 -47.63 6.23 19.66
CA ASP A 580 -47.89 6.27 21.10
C ASP A 580 -46.60 6.15 21.95
N ASP A 581 -45.57 5.46 21.46
CA ASP A 581 -44.28 5.32 22.16
C ASP A 581 -43.39 6.57 21.99
N LEU A 582 -43.52 7.27 20.84
CA LEU A 582 -42.70 8.43 20.48
C LEU A 582 -43.32 9.76 20.94
N GLU A 583 -44.64 9.87 20.95
CA GLU A 583 -45.36 11.06 21.42
C GLU A 583 -44.93 11.53 22.81
N PRO A 584 -44.87 10.69 23.87
CA PRO A 584 -44.43 11.12 25.20
C PRO A 584 -42.96 11.56 25.21
N LEU A 585 -42.13 11.02 24.32
CA LEU A 585 -40.73 11.42 24.18
C LEU A 585 -40.61 12.79 23.52
N VAL A 586 -41.37 13.04 22.45
CA VAL A 586 -41.40 14.35 21.77
C VAL A 586 -41.95 15.42 22.71
N GLN A 587 -43.01 15.12 23.47
CA GLN A 587 -43.56 16.03 24.46
C GLN A 587 -42.56 16.34 25.58
N LYS A 588 -41.83 15.31 26.07
CA LYS A 588 -40.76 15.51 27.05
C LYS A 588 -39.63 16.41 26.51
N ILE A 589 -39.21 16.21 25.27
CA ILE A 589 -38.20 17.08 24.63
C ILE A 589 -38.72 18.52 24.52
N ALA A 590 -39.96 18.72 24.09
CA ALA A 590 -40.55 20.06 24.00
C ALA A 590 -40.59 20.76 25.36
N ASN A 591 -41.05 20.07 26.41
CA ASN A 591 -41.19 20.64 27.75
C ASN A 591 -39.85 21.00 28.39
N GLU A 592 -38.83 20.16 28.26
CA GLU A 592 -37.55 20.36 28.94
C GLU A 592 -36.54 21.19 28.11
N PHE A 593 -36.53 21.04 26.78
CA PHE A 593 -35.53 21.66 25.90
C PHE A 593 -36.03 22.95 25.25
N VAL A 594 -37.32 23.07 24.96
CA VAL A 594 -37.92 24.21 24.24
C VAL A 594 -38.80 25.03 25.19
N SER A 595 -38.34 25.23 26.42
CA SER A 595 -38.99 26.09 27.40
C SER A 595 -38.51 27.54 27.29
N GLU A 596 -39.28 28.50 27.79
CA GLU A 596 -38.88 29.92 27.81
C GLU A 596 -37.58 30.18 28.59
N ALA A 597 -37.27 29.31 29.56
CA ALA A 597 -36.06 29.39 30.39
C ALA A 597 -34.84 28.69 29.77
N SER A 598 -35.02 27.96 28.65
CA SER A 598 -33.94 27.21 28.02
C SER A 598 -32.94 28.12 27.30
N ALA A 599 -31.65 27.74 27.33
CA ALA A 599 -30.64 28.42 26.53
C ALA A 599 -30.92 28.20 25.03
N SER A 600 -30.57 29.17 24.19
CA SER A 600 -30.84 29.12 22.75
C SER A 600 -30.19 27.92 22.04
N GLU A 601 -29.05 27.43 22.56
CA GLU A 601 -28.39 26.22 22.08
C GLU A 601 -29.23 24.96 22.38
N VAL A 602 -29.71 24.83 23.61
CA VAL A 602 -30.57 23.73 24.07
C VAL A 602 -31.89 23.70 23.30
N ALA A 603 -32.53 24.86 23.14
CA ALA A 603 -33.76 25.00 22.36
C ALA A 603 -33.55 24.63 20.88
N SER A 604 -32.41 25.03 20.29
CA SER A 604 -32.09 24.67 18.90
C SER A 604 -31.83 23.18 18.73
N ALA A 605 -31.11 22.55 19.65
CA ALA A 605 -30.87 21.11 19.66
C ALA A 605 -32.17 20.31 19.83
N GLY A 606 -33.06 20.75 20.74
CA GLY A 606 -34.38 20.16 20.93
C GLY A 606 -35.26 20.23 19.68
N LEU A 607 -35.36 21.42 19.05
CA LEU A 607 -36.14 21.61 17.81
C LEU A 607 -35.58 20.80 16.63
N ASN A 608 -34.25 20.73 16.49
CA ASN A 608 -33.61 19.92 15.45
C ASN A 608 -33.84 18.43 15.68
N ALA A 609 -33.76 17.96 16.93
CA ALA A 609 -34.06 16.57 17.28
C ALA A 609 -35.52 16.20 16.97
N ILE A 610 -36.49 17.04 17.36
CA ILE A 610 -37.91 16.84 17.05
C ILE A 610 -38.13 16.80 15.54
N ARG A 611 -37.48 17.69 14.78
CA ARG A 611 -37.56 17.69 13.32
C ARG A 611 -37.06 16.37 12.72
N GLU A 612 -35.93 15.85 13.19
CA GLU A 612 -35.36 14.60 12.69
C GLU A 612 -36.19 13.35 13.05
N ILE A 613 -36.82 13.35 14.23
CA ILE A 613 -37.78 12.33 14.64
C ILE A 613 -39.01 12.38 13.72
N CYS A 614 -39.60 13.56 13.54
CA CYS A 614 -40.79 13.75 12.70
C CYS A 614 -40.50 13.49 11.21
N ALA A 615 -39.24 13.61 10.77
CA ALA A 615 -38.87 13.28 9.40
C ALA A 615 -38.94 11.77 9.13
N ARG A 616 -38.80 10.94 10.17
CA ARG A 616 -38.87 9.48 10.10
C ARG A 616 -40.22 8.92 10.55
N GLN A 617 -40.85 9.53 11.54
CA GLN A 617 -42.21 9.21 11.96
C GLN A 617 -43.03 10.50 12.13
N PRO A 618 -43.71 10.97 11.08
CA PRO A 618 -44.46 12.23 11.09
C PRO A 618 -45.66 12.23 12.03
N LEU A 619 -46.24 11.03 12.24
CA LEU A 619 -47.44 10.81 13.03
C LEU A 619 -47.22 10.98 14.55
N ALA A 620 -45.97 11.05 15.00
CA ALA A 620 -45.63 11.23 16.42
C ALA A 620 -45.90 12.66 16.94
N MET A 621 -46.39 13.58 16.10
CA MET A 621 -46.55 14.99 16.43
C MET A 621 -48.02 15.44 16.42
N ASN A 622 -48.43 16.12 17.50
CA ASN A 622 -49.75 16.72 17.63
C ASN A 622 -49.85 18.09 16.94
N GLU A 623 -51.02 18.41 16.39
CA GLU A 623 -51.27 19.68 15.69
C GLU A 623 -51.00 20.90 16.59
N THR A 624 -51.45 20.84 17.85
CA THR A 624 -51.30 21.93 18.83
C THR A 624 -49.84 22.20 19.16
N LEU A 625 -49.07 21.13 19.43
CA LEU A 625 -47.65 21.21 19.75
C LEU A 625 -46.83 21.66 18.54
N LEU A 626 -47.16 21.19 17.34
CA LEU A 626 -46.52 21.65 16.09
C LEU A 626 -46.70 23.16 15.89
N GLN A 627 -47.91 23.68 16.13
CA GLN A 627 -48.19 25.10 15.98
C GLN A 627 -47.39 25.96 16.96
N ASP A 628 -47.17 25.48 18.18
CA ASP A 628 -46.35 26.16 19.19
C ASP A 628 -44.86 26.18 18.78
N LEU A 629 -44.31 25.02 18.41
CA LEU A 629 -42.91 24.90 17.98
C LEU A 629 -42.60 25.72 16.72
N VAL A 630 -43.56 25.86 15.80
CA VAL A 630 -43.41 26.69 14.59
C VAL A 630 -43.34 28.20 14.90
N MET A 631 -43.84 28.67 16.05
CA MET A 631 -43.73 30.07 16.45
C MET A 631 -42.28 30.53 16.60
N TYR A 632 -41.39 29.61 16.99
CA TYR A 632 -39.95 29.86 17.13
C TYR A 632 -39.25 30.27 15.83
N ARG A 633 -39.89 30.15 14.65
CA ARG A 633 -39.37 30.73 13.39
C ARG A 633 -39.17 32.25 13.41
N LYS A 634 -39.75 32.94 14.40
CA LYS A 634 -39.62 34.39 14.63
C LYS A 634 -38.66 34.71 15.78
N SER A 635 -37.97 33.73 16.36
CA SER A 635 -37.02 33.95 17.43
C SER A 635 -35.90 34.89 17.01
N LYS A 636 -35.34 35.66 17.95
CA LYS A 636 -34.18 36.53 17.68
C LYS A 636 -32.91 35.72 17.41
N ASP A 637 -32.75 34.59 18.07
CA ASP A 637 -31.62 33.70 17.88
C ASP A 637 -31.71 32.95 16.55
N LYS A 638 -30.63 33.04 15.76
CA LYS A 638 -30.55 32.45 14.42
C LYS A 638 -30.63 30.92 14.45
N GLY A 639 -30.03 30.27 15.44
CA GLY A 639 -30.06 28.80 15.58
C GLY A 639 -31.50 28.27 15.73
N VAL A 640 -32.21 28.79 16.73
CA VAL A 640 -33.62 28.48 17.02
C VAL A 640 -34.53 28.87 15.84
N MET A 641 -34.29 30.02 15.21
CA MET A 641 -35.07 30.50 14.06
C MET A 641 -34.96 29.54 12.88
N MET A 642 -33.74 29.07 12.58
CA MET A 642 -33.49 28.12 11.50
C MET A 642 -34.07 26.74 11.82
N ALA A 643 -33.97 26.28 13.07
CA ALA A 643 -34.57 25.02 13.50
C ALA A 643 -36.11 25.04 13.34
N GLY A 644 -36.78 26.10 13.82
CA GLY A 644 -38.23 26.27 13.66
C GLY A 644 -38.67 26.42 12.20
N ARG A 645 -37.86 27.06 11.34
CA ARG A 645 -38.09 27.07 9.89
C ARG A 645 -37.90 25.69 9.25
N GLY A 646 -36.93 24.92 9.73
CA GLY A 646 -36.67 23.55 9.27
C GLY A 646 -37.85 22.62 9.55
N LEU A 647 -38.41 22.68 10.76
CA LEU A 647 -39.62 21.94 11.14
C LEU A 647 -40.81 22.32 10.24
N LEU A 648 -41.03 23.62 10.03
CA LEU A 648 -42.09 24.11 9.14
C LEU A 648 -41.88 23.67 7.69
N SER A 649 -40.64 23.61 7.20
CA SER A 649 -40.35 23.12 5.84
C SER A 649 -40.68 21.63 5.71
N LEU A 650 -40.35 20.82 6.72
CA LEU A 650 -40.64 19.39 6.74
C LEU A 650 -42.16 19.13 6.65
N PHE A 651 -42.95 19.77 7.51
CA PHE A 651 -44.41 19.57 7.50
C PHE A 651 -45.10 20.19 6.28
N ARG A 652 -44.46 21.08 5.51
CA ARG A 652 -44.97 21.48 4.17
C ARG A 652 -44.84 20.38 3.12
N GLU A 653 -43.93 19.45 3.33
CA GLU A 653 -43.70 18.33 2.42
C GLU A 653 -44.50 17.10 2.86
N VAL A 654 -44.46 16.80 4.16
CA VAL A 654 -44.99 15.54 4.72
C VAL A 654 -46.49 15.60 5.02
N ASN A 655 -46.94 16.53 5.87
CA ASN A 655 -48.37 16.73 6.15
C ASN A 655 -48.71 18.23 6.30
N PRO A 656 -49.11 18.89 5.18
CA PRO A 656 -49.42 20.31 5.19
C PRO A 656 -50.77 20.66 5.85
N GLU A 657 -51.62 19.68 6.15
CA GLU A 657 -52.94 19.91 6.77
C GLU A 657 -52.81 20.38 8.21
N MET A 658 -51.90 19.75 8.97
CA MET A 658 -51.55 20.12 10.34
C MET A 658 -51.05 21.57 10.49
N LEU A 659 -50.57 22.18 9.40
CA LEU A 659 -50.14 23.57 9.39
C LEU A 659 -51.31 24.52 9.15
N LYS A 660 -51.30 25.67 9.83
CA LYS A 660 -52.23 26.77 9.54
C LYS A 660 -52.04 27.28 8.11
N ARG A 661 -53.11 27.74 7.45
CA ARG A 661 -53.10 28.25 6.06
C ARG A 661 -51.99 29.27 5.75
N ARG A 662 -51.64 30.13 6.71
CA ARG A 662 -50.52 31.10 6.60
C ARG A 662 -49.15 30.45 6.42
N ASP A 663 -48.98 29.23 6.90
CA ASP A 663 -47.70 28.56 7.05
C ASP A 663 -47.46 27.48 6.00
N ARG A 664 -48.51 27.02 5.29
CA ARG A 664 -48.47 25.99 4.22
C ARG A 664 -47.60 26.36 3.01
N GLY A 665 -47.38 27.65 2.74
CA GLY A 665 -46.66 28.07 1.52
C GLY A 665 -47.49 27.83 0.25
N LYS A 666 -46.96 28.23 -0.92
CA LYS A 666 -47.71 28.19 -2.18
C LYS A 666 -47.89 26.76 -2.68
N ASP A 667 -46.80 26.01 -2.80
CA ASP A 667 -46.82 24.68 -3.42
C ASP A 667 -47.63 23.66 -2.62
N ALA A 668 -47.51 23.64 -1.29
CA ALA A 668 -48.30 22.74 -0.46
C ALA A 668 -49.79 23.14 -0.43
N SER A 669 -50.11 24.44 -0.53
CA SER A 669 -51.50 24.89 -0.63
C SER A 669 -52.16 24.54 -1.96
N ILE A 670 -51.37 24.46 -3.03
CA ILE A 670 -51.82 24.01 -4.35
C ILE A 670 -51.99 22.49 -4.34
N GLY A 671 -51.03 21.74 -3.79
CA GLY A 671 -51.08 20.29 -3.67
C GLY A 671 -52.27 19.78 -2.84
N LEU A 672 -52.64 20.47 -1.76
CA LEU A 672 -53.86 20.14 -1.00
C LEU A 672 -55.15 20.42 -1.78
N LYS A 673 -55.20 21.52 -2.54
CA LYS A 673 -56.36 21.85 -3.39
C LYS A 673 -56.53 20.89 -4.55
N ALA A 674 -55.42 20.33 -5.05
CA ALA A 674 -55.41 19.36 -6.15
C ALA A 674 -55.73 17.92 -5.68
N GLY A 675 -55.78 17.66 -4.36
CA GLY A 675 -56.03 16.31 -3.81
C GLY A 675 -54.87 15.33 -4.01
N GLU A 676 -53.69 15.79 -4.46
CA GLU A 676 -52.53 14.95 -4.76
C GLU A 676 -51.77 14.46 -3.52
N ARG A 677 -52.01 15.06 -2.33
CA ARG A 677 -51.32 14.71 -1.08
C ARG A 677 -52.33 14.29 -0.02
N LYS A 678 -52.52 12.97 0.12
CA LYS A 678 -53.31 12.35 1.20
C LYS A 678 -52.44 12.10 2.44
N GLU A 679 -53.07 12.09 3.60
CA GLU A 679 -52.41 11.70 4.85
C GLU A 679 -51.94 10.24 4.77
N LYS A 680 -50.68 10.00 5.13
CA LYS A 680 -50.15 8.63 5.24
C LYS A 680 -50.75 7.97 6.47
N ARG A 681 -51.42 6.84 6.29
CA ARG A 681 -51.88 6.02 7.42
C ARG A 681 -50.69 5.33 8.07
N PHE A 682 -50.82 5.01 9.36
CA PHE A 682 -49.79 4.25 10.08
C PHE A 682 -49.51 2.93 9.34
N ALA A 683 -48.23 2.63 9.11
CA ALA A 683 -47.73 1.46 8.39
C ALA A 683 -48.07 1.34 6.89
N GLU A 684 -48.54 2.42 6.24
CA GLU A 684 -48.76 2.42 4.78
C GLU A 684 -47.41 2.52 4.03
N GLN A 685 -47.04 1.47 3.27
CA GLN A 685 -45.75 1.37 2.58
C GLN A 685 -45.89 1.76 1.09
N GLU A 686 -45.03 2.64 0.59
CA GLU A 686 -44.97 2.98 -0.84
C GLU A 686 -44.42 1.79 -1.66
N ALA A 687 -45.07 1.47 -2.78
CA ALA A 687 -44.60 0.44 -3.70
C ALA A 687 -43.28 0.87 -4.36
N GLY A 688 -42.25 0.03 -4.28
CA GLY A 688 -40.91 0.32 -4.80
C GLY A 688 -40.89 0.40 -6.33
N GLY A 689 -40.92 1.61 -6.88
CA GLY A 689 -40.58 1.88 -8.28
C GLY A 689 -39.08 2.19 -8.44
N ILE A 690 -38.53 1.97 -9.64
CA ILE A 690 -37.17 2.44 -9.97
C ILE A 690 -37.18 3.97 -9.95
N GLU A 691 -36.50 4.58 -8.97
CA GLU A 691 -36.49 6.04 -8.78
C GLU A 691 -36.10 6.77 -10.08
N GLY A 692 -36.87 7.76 -10.51
CA GLY A 692 -36.55 8.52 -11.74
C GLY A 692 -36.95 7.85 -13.06
N LEU A 693 -37.71 6.74 -13.03
CA LEU A 693 -38.44 6.26 -14.22
C LEU A 693 -39.35 7.34 -14.82
N GLU A 694 -40.01 8.13 -13.97
CA GLU A 694 -40.85 9.26 -14.40
C GLU A 694 -40.04 10.35 -15.14
N LEU A 695 -38.76 10.53 -14.79
CA LEU A 695 -37.87 11.47 -15.47
C LEU A 695 -37.46 10.95 -16.85
N LEU A 696 -37.22 9.63 -16.95
CA LEU A 696 -36.93 8.98 -18.21
C LEU A 696 -38.17 8.98 -19.13
N GLU A 697 -39.37 8.78 -18.58
CA GLU A 697 -40.64 8.85 -19.33
C GLU A 697 -40.87 10.26 -19.89
N LYS A 698 -40.73 11.30 -19.05
CA LYS A 698 -40.80 12.71 -19.48
C LYS A 698 -39.75 13.05 -20.52
N TRP A 699 -38.52 12.55 -20.37
CA TRP A 699 -37.45 12.78 -21.34
C TRP A 699 -37.75 12.11 -22.69
N LYS A 700 -38.20 10.86 -22.69
CA LYS A 700 -38.61 10.14 -23.93
C LYS A 700 -39.84 10.77 -24.58
N GLU A 701 -40.75 11.36 -23.81
CA GLU A 701 -41.88 12.14 -24.35
C GLU A 701 -41.45 13.48 -24.96
N GLU A 702 -40.53 14.20 -24.31
CA GLU A 702 -39.97 15.44 -24.85
C GLU A 702 -39.13 15.21 -26.12
N GLU A 703 -38.38 14.11 -26.17
CA GLU A 703 -37.60 13.72 -27.34
C GLU A 703 -38.50 13.29 -28.50
N ARG A 704 -39.55 12.49 -28.21
CA ARG A 704 -40.60 12.18 -29.20
C ARG A 704 -41.29 13.45 -29.71
N ARG A 705 -41.59 14.41 -28.83
CA ARG A 705 -42.18 15.70 -29.18
C ARG A 705 -41.25 16.56 -30.03
N LYS A 706 -39.94 16.58 -29.74
CA LYS A 706 -38.93 17.28 -30.55
C LYS A 706 -38.74 16.64 -31.92
N ARG A 707 -38.63 15.31 -31.98
CA ARG A 707 -38.52 14.55 -33.24
C ARG A 707 -39.77 14.74 -34.13
N ARG A 708 -40.97 14.85 -33.52
CA ARG A 708 -42.22 15.20 -34.24
C ARG A 708 -42.24 16.65 -34.72
N ALA A 709 -41.74 17.59 -33.93
CA ALA A 709 -41.63 19.00 -34.32
C ALA A 709 -40.62 19.22 -35.46
N GLU A 710 -39.51 18.48 -35.48
CA GLU A 710 -38.51 18.50 -36.56
C GLU A 710 -39.03 17.83 -37.84
N LYS A 711 -39.91 16.83 -37.73
CA LYS A 711 -40.62 16.20 -38.86
C LYS A 711 -41.88 16.98 -39.32
N GLY A 712 -42.27 18.06 -38.64
CA GLY A 712 -43.36 18.95 -39.06
C GLY A 712 -44.80 18.45 -38.84
N LEU A 713 -45.03 17.46 -37.97
CA LEU A 713 -46.37 16.92 -37.65
C LEU A 713 -47.00 17.56 -36.40
N ALA A 714 -48.35 17.65 -36.37
CA ALA A 714 -49.12 18.25 -35.29
C ALA A 714 -49.08 17.42 -33.99
N SER A 715 -49.16 18.10 -32.83
CA SER A 715 -48.75 17.56 -31.53
C SER A 715 -49.68 16.53 -30.88
N ASP A 716 -50.84 16.19 -31.46
CA ASP A 716 -51.90 15.48 -30.72
C ASP A 716 -52.76 14.51 -31.56
N ALA A 717 -52.18 13.84 -32.56
CA ALA A 717 -52.87 12.77 -33.28
C ALA A 717 -52.39 11.38 -32.80
N SER A 718 -53.34 10.50 -32.51
CA SER A 718 -53.15 9.08 -32.24
C SER A 718 -53.17 8.29 -33.55
N ASP A 719 -52.07 7.63 -33.92
CA ASP A 719 -52.08 6.21 -34.26
C ASP A 719 -50.68 5.63 -34.53
N ASP A 720 -50.66 4.30 -34.46
CA ASP A 720 -49.60 3.29 -34.58
C ASP A 720 -48.67 3.47 -35.78
N GLU A 721 -47.35 3.46 -35.55
CA GLU A 721 -46.35 3.11 -36.58
C GLU A 721 -45.08 2.54 -35.91
N GLU A 722 -44.85 1.25 -36.14
CA GLU A 722 -43.74 0.38 -35.70
C GLU A 722 -42.39 0.68 -36.41
N GLU A 723 -42.05 1.95 -36.69
CA GLU A 723 -40.80 2.30 -37.41
C GLU A 723 -39.62 2.66 -36.48
N GLY A 724 -39.62 2.18 -35.23
CA GLY A 724 -38.65 2.59 -34.21
C GLY A 724 -37.75 1.49 -33.65
N GLU A 725 -37.93 0.24 -34.06
CA GLU A 725 -37.30 -0.89 -33.36
C GLU A 725 -35.90 -1.25 -33.88
N GLU A 726 -35.60 -1.11 -35.17
CA GLU A 726 -34.32 -1.53 -35.75
C GLU A 726 -33.13 -0.63 -35.34
N ASP A 727 -33.31 0.69 -35.31
CA ASP A 727 -32.24 1.64 -34.98
C ASP A 727 -31.73 1.48 -33.53
N ASN A 728 -32.58 0.98 -32.64
CA ASN A 728 -32.27 0.87 -31.22
C ASN A 728 -31.47 -0.40 -30.90
N TRP A 729 -31.58 -1.44 -31.74
CA TRP A 729 -30.75 -2.65 -31.67
C TRP A 729 -29.39 -2.47 -32.33
N ALA A 730 -29.28 -1.60 -33.35
CA ALA A 730 -27.99 -1.27 -33.98
C ALA A 730 -27.00 -0.61 -33.00
N SER A 731 -27.50 0.12 -32.00
CA SER A 731 -26.71 0.74 -30.92
C SER A 731 -26.02 -0.26 -29.98
N TRP A 732 -26.49 -1.52 -29.94
CA TRP A 732 -25.91 -2.57 -29.10
C TRP A 732 -24.57 -3.12 -29.61
N ASN A 733 -24.25 -2.98 -30.90
CA ASN A 733 -23.13 -3.67 -31.55
C ASN A 733 -21.90 -2.80 -31.88
N VAL A 734 -21.86 -1.52 -31.48
CA VAL A 734 -20.85 -0.55 -31.99
C VAL A 734 -19.72 -0.23 -30.99
N GLU A 735 -19.58 -0.96 -29.88
CA GLU A 735 -18.49 -0.72 -28.91
C GLU A 735 -17.63 -1.93 -28.52
N ASP A 736 -17.50 -2.93 -29.39
CA ASP A 736 -16.43 -3.93 -29.26
C ASP A 736 -15.67 -4.08 -30.58
N ASP A 737 -14.66 -3.22 -30.79
CA ASP A 737 -13.54 -3.53 -31.68
C ASP A 737 -12.27 -2.75 -31.29
N GLU A 738 -11.15 -3.49 -31.28
CA GLU A 738 -9.74 -3.11 -31.04
C GLU A 738 -9.19 -3.21 -29.60
N ASP A 739 -8.99 -4.45 -29.13
CA ASP A 739 -7.65 -5.00 -28.77
C ASP A 739 -7.80 -6.24 -27.86
N SER A 740 -7.78 -7.45 -28.42
CA SER A 740 -7.36 -8.66 -27.68
C SER A 740 -7.05 -9.84 -28.62
N ASP A 741 -5.78 -9.97 -29.01
CA ASP A 741 -5.18 -11.26 -29.39
C ASP A 741 -5.08 -12.12 -28.11
N ASP A 742 -5.73 -13.30 -28.08
CA ASP A 742 -5.07 -14.60 -27.85
C ASP A 742 -6.10 -15.74 -27.71
N SER A 743 -6.02 -16.64 -28.69
CA SER A 743 -6.52 -18.02 -28.84
C SER A 743 -7.46 -18.67 -27.80
N GLY A 744 -8.63 -19.10 -28.31
CA GLY A 744 -9.55 -20.03 -27.66
C GLY A 744 -10.51 -20.65 -28.68
N ASP A 745 -9.99 -21.60 -29.45
CA ASP A 745 -10.67 -22.43 -30.45
C ASP A 745 -11.91 -23.13 -29.85
N TRP A 746 -13.11 -22.81 -30.37
CA TRP A 746 -14.34 -23.54 -30.06
C TRP A 746 -14.75 -24.39 -31.27
N ILE A 747 -14.81 -25.70 -31.01
CA ILE A 747 -15.09 -26.77 -31.96
C ILE A 747 -16.49 -26.59 -32.58
N ASN A 748 -16.52 -26.47 -33.91
CA ASN A 748 -17.72 -26.42 -34.73
C ASN A 748 -18.28 -27.84 -34.92
N VAL A 749 -19.42 -28.15 -34.28
CA VAL A 749 -20.18 -29.38 -34.56
C VAL A 749 -21.20 -29.06 -35.63
N GLN A 750 -20.93 -29.55 -36.85
CA GLN A 750 -21.87 -29.53 -37.97
C GLN A 750 -23.10 -30.39 -37.65
N SER A 751 -24.29 -29.83 -37.85
CA SER A 751 -25.54 -30.60 -37.89
C SER A 751 -26.04 -30.64 -39.33
N ASP A 752 -25.76 -31.74 -40.02
CA ASP A 752 -26.58 -32.22 -41.13
C ASP A 752 -26.63 -33.75 -41.07
N ALA A 753 -27.79 -34.27 -40.69
CA ALA A 753 -28.21 -35.66 -40.82
C ALA A 753 -29.71 -35.74 -40.52
N GLU A 754 -30.48 -35.44 -41.56
CA GLU A 754 -31.68 -36.16 -42.02
C GLU A 754 -32.06 -37.39 -41.16
N ILE A 755 -33.19 -37.31 -40.43
CA ILE A 755 -34.00 -38.48 -40.06
C ILE A 755 -35.43 -38.17 -40.49
N ASP A 756 -35.78 -38.76 -41.63
CA ASP A 756 -37.11 -38.83 -42.21
C ASP A 756 -37.96 -39.86 -41.45
N ILE A 757 -39.11 -39.44 -40.91
CA ILE A 757 -40.20 -40.36 -40.52
C ILE A 757 -41.51 -39.73 -41.01
N SER A 758 -41.95 -40.23 -42.18
CA SER A 758 -43.30 -40.17 -42.75
C SER A 758 -44.26 -41.05 -41.90
N ASP A 759 -45.60 -41.09 -41.98
CA ASP A 759 -46.70 -40.47 -42.74
C ASP A 759 -48.00 -41.01 -42.07
N SER A 760 -49.12 -40.26 -42.11
CA SER A 760 -50.52 -40.73 -42.18
C SER A 760 -51.53 -39.66 -41.71
N GLU A 761 -52.07 -38.90 -42.69
CA GLU A 761 -53.49 -38.50 -42.94
C GLU A 761 -54.44 -38.24 -41.73
N ASP A 762 -55.32 -37.21 -41.65
CA ASP A 762 -56.15 -36.61 -42.70
C ASP A 762 -56.87 -35.29 -42.25
N GLU A 763 -57.02 -34.38 -43.21
CA GLU A 763 -58.03 -33.32 -43.47
C GLU A 763 -58.44 -32.11 -42.55
N LYS A 764 -58.29 -30.92 -43.18
CA LYS A 764 -59.25 -29.78 -43.38
C LYS A 764 -59.19 -28.46 -42.57
N ASP A 765 -58.50 -27.49 -43.17
CA ASP A 765 -58.85 -26.10 -43.53
C ASP A 765 -59.86 -25.23 -42.73
N GLY A 766 -59.38 -24.05 -42.29
CA GLY A 766 -59.88 -22.75 -42.77
C GLY A 766 -60.94 -21.94 -41.96
N PRO A 767 -60.85 -20.59 -41.88
CA PRO A 767 -61.51 -19.70 -40.88
C PRO A 767 -62.82 -19.02 -41.39
N PRO A 768 -63.56 -18.15 -40.64
CA PRO A 768 -63.31 -16.68 -40.71
C PRO A 768 -63.88 -15.77 -39.58
N ALA A 769 -63.54 -14.47 -39.67
CA ALA A 769 -64.04 -13.32 -38.92
C ALA A 769 -65.48 -12.84 -39.29
N LYS A 770 -66.18 -12.12 -38.39
CA LYS A 770 -67.37 -11.24 -38.63
C LYS A 770 -67.46 -10.17 -37.52
N LYS A 771 -67.37 -8.86 -37.78
CA LYS A 771 -68.34 -7.85 -38.32
C LYS A 771 -69.52 -7.45 -37.39
N ALA A 772 -69.65 -6.13 -37.22
CA ALA A 772 -70.59 -5.38 -36.37
C ALA A 772 -71.97 -5.05 -37.01
N LYS A 773 -72.95 -4.65 -36.15
CA LYS A 773 -74.13 -3.72 -36.30
C LYS A 773 -75.24 -4.14 -35.30
N SER A 774 -76.23 -3.37 -34.81
CA SER A 774 -76.58 -1.93 -34.63
C SER A 774 -78.03 -1.85 -34.05
N SER A 775 -78.49 -0.65 -33.60
CA SER A 775 -79.86 -0.12 -33.32
C SER A 775 -80.52 -0.40 -31.95
N GLU A 776 -80.62 0.57 -31.02
CA GLU A 776 -81.65 1.67 -30.83
C GLU A 776 -82.95 1.16 -30.15
N SER A 777 -83.65 1.80 -29.19
CA SER A 777 -83.60 3.11 -28.51
C SER A 777 -84.66 3.18 -27.37
N SER A 778 -84.52 4.13 -26.43
CA SER A 778 -85.51 4.76 -25.51
C SER A 778 -85.89 4.00 -24.21
N SER A 779 -86.07 4.59 -23.02
CA SER A 779 -86.13 6.00 -22.57
C SER A 779 -85.97 6.12 -21.04
N ASP A 780 -85.24 7.17 -20.64
CA ASP A 780 -85.41 8.11 -19.51
C ASP A 780 -85.29 7.73 -18.00
N ASP A 781 -84.41 8.55 -17.41
CA ASP A 781 -84.50 9.28 -16.14
C ASP A 781 -83.95 8.70 -14.82
N LYS A 782 -82.71 9.16 -14.56
CA LYS A 782 -82.26 9.97 -13.41
C LYS A 782 -81.98 9.32 -12.06
N ALA A 783 -80.76 9.63 -11.64
CA ALA A 783 -80.33 9.94 -10.28
C ALA A 783 -80.24 8.76 -9.31
N GLU A 784 -79.10 8.06 -9.37
CA GLU A 784 -78.41 7.40 -8.25
C GLU A 784 -77.37 6.42 -8.84
N LYS A 785 -76.17 6.91 -9.21
CA LYS A 785 -74.95 6.10 -9.50
C LYS A 785 -73.75 6.96 -9.93
N GLU A 786 -73.40 7.98 -9.14
CA GLU A 786 -72.16 8.75 -9.34
C GLU A 786 -71.13 8.61 -8.20
N GLU A 787 -71.35 7.74 -7.21
CA GLU A 787 -70.40 7.57 -6.09
C GLU A 787 -69.53 6.29 -6.12
N GLU A 788 -69.78 5.31 -7.00
CA GLU A 788 -68.99 4.05 -7.00
C GLU A 788 -67.88 3.95 -8.06
N SER A 789 -67.66 4.97 -8.90
CA SER A 789 -66.64 4.91 -9.99
C SER A 789 -65.36 5.71 -9.73
N LYS A 790 -65.13 6.20 -8.50
CA LYS A 790 -63.93 6.97 -8.15
C LYS A 790 -62.88 6.22 -7.33
N GLU A 791 -63.15 4.99 -6.88
CA GLU A 791 -62.20 4.25 -6.04
C GLU A 791 -61.27 3.29 -6.81
N GLU A 792 -61.57 2.95 -8.06
CA GLU A 792 -60.70 2.05 -8.86
C GLU A 792 -59.58 2.77 -9.65
N SER A 793 -59.45 4.09 -9.58
CA SER A 793 -58.41 4.83 -10.32
C SER A 793 -57.11 5.11 -9.52
N ALA A 794 -56.95 4.55 -8.32
CA ALA A 794 -55.80 4.83 -7.46
C ALA A 794 -54.65 3.80 -7.54
N GLU A 795 -54.90 2.59 -8.05
CA GLU A 795 -53.88 1.53 -8.15
C GLU A 795 -53.08 1.54 -9.47
N ALA A 796 -53.45 2.38 -10.44
CA ALA A 796 -52.82 2.45 -11.76
C ALA A 796 -51.77 3.57 -11.91
N LYS A 797 -50.80 3.67 -10.99
CA LYS A 797 -49.61 4.53 -11.15
C LYS A 797 -48.29 3.75 -11.19
N PHE A 798 -48.30 2.53 -11.72
CA PHE A 798 -47.07 1.94 -12.24
C PHE A 798 -46.83 2.53 -13.64
N SER A 799 -45.67 3.18 -13.86
CA SER A 799 -45.35 3.81 -15.15
C SER A 799 -45.49 2.78 -16.28
N LYS A 800 -46.16 3.14 -17.38
CA LYS A 800 -46.39 2.23 -18.52
C LYS A 800 -45.09 1.63 -19.06
N LEU A 801 -43.98 2.36 -18.96
CA LEU A 801 -42.64 1.91 -19.33
C LEU A 801 -42.11 0.71 -18.54
N ALA A 802 -42.45 0.60 -17.26
CA ALA A 802 -41.98 -0.50 -16.40
C ALA A 802 -42.68 -1.84 -16.68
N THR A 803 -43.90 -1.79 -17.23
CA THR A 803 -44.70 -2.99 -17.52
C THR A 803 -44.63 -3.43 -18.99
N THR A 804 -44.25 -2.53 -19.90
CA THR A 804 -44.32 -2.79 -21.36
C THR A 804 -42.96 -2.95 -22.05
N ARG A 805 -41.83 -2.51 -21.46
CA ARG A 805 -40.54 -2.49 -22.15
C ARG A 805 -39.35 -2.83 -21.27
N ILE A 806 -38.44 -3.66 -21.78
CA ILE A 806 -37.15 -3.99 -21.14
C ILE A 806 -36.19 -2.80 -21.34
N LEU A 807 -35.60 -2.31 -20.25
CA LEU A 807 -34.64 -1.20 -20.27
C LEU A 807 -33.29 -1.65 -20.86
N THR A 808 -32.74 -0.88 -21.80
CA THR A 808 -31.40 -1.13 -22.37
C THR A 808 -30.28 -0.57 -21.46
N PRO A 809 -29.01 -1.02 -21.58
CA PRO A 809 -27.89 -0.44 -20.84
C PRO A 809 -27.69 1.07 -21.10
N ALA A 810 -28.00 1.53 -22.32
CA ALA A 810 -28.00 2.95 -22.67
C ALA A 810 -29.12 3.73 -21.96
N ASP A 811 -30.32 3.16 -21.83
CA ASP A 811 -31.41 3.74 -21.05
C ASP A 811 -31.04 3.85 -19.57
N LEU A 812 -30.36 2.84 -19.00
CA LEU A 812 -29.88 2.86 -17.62
C LEU A 812 -28.79 3.94 -17.41
N ALA A 813 -27.88 4.11 -18.37
CA ALA A 813 -26.89 5.17 -18.34
C ALA A 813 -27.53 6.57 -18.45
N LYS A 814 -28.53 6.73 -19.31
CA LYS A 814 -29.28 7.99 -19.44
C LYS A 814 -30.13 8.28 -18.21
N LEU A 815 -30.72 7.25 -17.60
CA LEU A 815 -31.45 7.35 -16.33
C LEU A 815 -30.48 7.80 -15.21
N GLN A 816 -29.25 7.27 -15.17
CA GLN A 816 -28.20 7.76 -14.26
C GLN A 816 -27.82 9.22 -14.54
N GLU A 817 -27.68 9.63 -15.80
CA GLU A 817 -27.39 11.01 -16.19
C GLU A 817 -28.52 11.97 -15.75
N LEU A 818 -29.78 11.63 -16.03
CA LEU A 818 -30.94 12.42 -15.63
C LEU A 818 -31.13 12.48 -14.11
N ARG A 819 -30.81 11.39 -13.39
CA ARG A 819 -30.73 11.39 -11.92
C ARG A 819 -29.66 12.35 -11.43
N ASN A 820 -28.48 12.33 -12.05
CA ASN A 820 -27.37 13.22 -11.69
C ASN A 820 -27.74 14.69 -11.98
N GLU A 821 -28.38 14.99 -13.11
CA GLU A 821 -28.85 16.34 -13.44
C GLU A 821 -29.97 16.81 -12.50
N ALA A 822 -30.94 15.95 -12.17
CA ALA A 822 -31.99 16.26 -11.22
C ALA A 822 -31.41 16.47 -9.81
N ALA A 823 -30.43 15.67 -9.40
CA ALA A 823 -29.69 15.85 -8.16
C ALA A 823 -28.95 17.20 -8.15
N ILE A 824 -28.19 17.53 -9.21
CA ILE A 824 -27.48 18.81 -9.36
C ILE A 824 -28.45 20.00 -9.34
N ASN A 825 -29.61 19.89 -9.99
CA ASN A 825 -30.62 20.95 -10.00
C ASN A 825 -31.33 21.09 -8.63
N SER A 826 -31.54 19.99 -7.91
CA SER A 826 -32.06 20.00 -6.53
C SER A 826 -31.05 20.53 -5.51
N LEU A 827 -29.75 20.50 -5.82
CA LEU A 827 -28.66 20.95 -4.95
C LEU A 827 -28.50 22.49 -4.92
N VAL A 828 -29.29 23.25 -5.69
CA VAL A 828 -29.34 24.71 -5.65
C VAL A 828 -30.74 25.19 -5.23
N PRO A 829 -30.97 25.87 -4.09
CA PRO A 829 -30.21 25.92 -2.84
C PRO A 829 -30.85 25.05 -1.72
N GLY A 830 -29.99 24.35 -0.95
CA GLY A 830 -30.16 24.30 0.51
C GLY A 830 -30.61 23.01 1.18
N ALA A 831 -30.28 21.82 0.68
CA ALA A 831 -30.03 20.62 1.50
C ALA A 831 -29.51 19.50 0.59
N LYS A 832 -28.38 18.87 0.94
CA LYS A 832 -28.08 17.55 0.38
C LYS A 832 -29.21 16.62 0.85
N LYS A 833 -29.96 16.01 -0.07
CA LYS A 833 -30.81 14.86 0.29
C LYS A 833 -29.84 13.74 0.69
N ARG A 834 -29.89 13.33 1.95
CA ARG A 834 -29.00 12.29 2.50
C ARG A 834 -29.49 10.93 2.05
N ASP A 835 -28.57 10.01 1.80
CA ASP A 835 -28.90 8.59 1.79
C ASP A 835 -29.38 8.20 3.20
N ARG A 836 -30.44 7.40 3.27
CA ARG A 836 -31.07 6.98 4.54
C ARG A 836 -30.09 6.24 5.48
N ASP A 837 -28.98 5.76 4.95
CA ASP A 837 -28.00 4.91 5.63
C ASP A 837 -26.94 5.69 6.43
N ASP A 838 -26.82 7.01 6.21
CA ASP A 838 -25.85 7.85 6.91
C ASP A 838 -26.29 8.15 8.36
N PRO A 839 -25.42 7.95 9.37
CA PRO A 839 -25.80 8.13 10.77
C PRO A 839 -25.99 9.60 11.13
N LEU A 840 -27.07 9.91 11.85
CA LEU A 840 -27.22 11.20 12.54
C LEU A 840 -26.12 11.37 13.60
N THR A 841 -25.31 12.41 13.47
CA THR A 841 -24.27 12.73 14.46
C THR A 841 -24.75 13.83 15.43
N ALA A 842 -24.17 13.86 16.64
CA ALA A 842 -24.48 14.89 17.63
C ALA A 842 -24.18 16.32 17.11
N GLU A 843 -23.12 16.46 16.32
CA GLU A 843 -22.71 17.71 15.68
C GLU A 843 -23.78 18.26 14.71
N GLU A 844 -24.55 17.38 14.07
CA GLU A 844 -25.60 17.77 13.15
C GLU A 844 -26.86 18.28 13.86
N ILE A 845 -27.16 17.73 15.05
CA ILE A 845 -28.24 18.21 15.91
C ILE A 845 -27.88 19.56 16.53
N GLU A 846 -26.62 19.72 16.94
CA GLU A 846 -26.08 21.00 17.40
C GLU A 846 -26.02 22.03 16.26
N GLY A 847 -25.76 21.60 15.03
CA GLY A 847 -25.89 22.40 13.81
C GLY A 847 -25.20 23.77 13.91
N LEU A 848 -25.94 24.84 13.56
CA LEU A 848 -25.46 26.22 13.67
C LEU A 848 -25.23 26.71 15.11
N ALA A 849 -25.65 25.95 16.13
CA ALA A 849 -25.41 26.29 17.53
C ALA A 849 -23.94 26.10 17.90
N ALA A 850 -23.26 25.05 17.41
CA ALA A 850 -21.81 24.88 17.60
C ALA A 850 -20.99 26.00 16.90
N LEU A 851 -21.42 26.41 15.71
CA LEU A 851 -20.86 27.56 14.97
C LEU A 851 -21.17 28.92 15.64
N SER A 852 -22.19 28.95 16.51
CA SER A 852 -22.63 30.14 17.28
C SER A 852 -22.00 30.19 18.68
N ALA A 853 -21.76 29.04 19.31
CA ALA A 853 -21.01 28.88 20.56
C ALA A 853 -19.56 29.34 20.37
N GLY A 854 -19.03 29.15 19.15
CA GLY A 854 -17.85 29.82 18.62
C GLY A 854 -18.03 31.31 18.33
N LYS A 855 -18.76 32.06 19.18
CA LYS A 855 -18.66 33.54 19.21
C LYS A 855 -17.34 33.94 19.87
N ALA A 856 -16.26 33.58 19.18
CA ALA A 856 -14.95 34.19 19.10
C ALA A 856 -14.49 35.00 20.32
N THR A 857 -13.48 34.46 20.99
CA THR A 857 -12.51 35.32 21.67
C THR A 857 -12.02 36.37 20.66
N ARG A 858 -11.69 37.58 21.14
CA ARG A 858 -11.22 38.68 20.28
C ARG A 858 -10.05 38.25 19.37
N GLU A 859 -9.28 37.27 19.82
CA GLU A 859 -8.13 36.69 19.12
C GLU A 859 -8.53 35.85 17.90
N GLU A 860 -9.52 34.98 18.03
CA GLU A 860 -10.05 34.19 16.90
C GLU A 860 -10.74 35.07 15.85
N ARG A 861 -11.43 36.13 16.29
CA ARG A 861 -11.99 37.16 15.38
C ARG A 861 -10.90 37.90 14.60
N ILE A 862 -9.75 38.15 15.22
CA ILE A 862 -8.60 38.77 14.56
C ILE A 862 -7.91 37.78 13.61
N ALA A 863 -7.86 36.48 13.95
CA ALA A 863 -7.32 35.43 13.09
C ALA A 863 -8.17 35.23 11.82
N HIS A 864 -9.49 35.11 11.97
CA HIS A 864 -10.42 34.94 10.85
C HIS A 864 -10.48 36.19 9.95
N ALA A 865 -10.31 37.39 10.54
CA ALA A 865 -10.18 38.65 9.80
C ALA A 865 -8.80 38.84 9.13
N LYS A 866 -7.78 38.10 9.58
CA LYS A 866 -6.45 38.05 8.93
C LYS A 866 -6.43 37.03 7.79
N GLU A 867 -7.09 35.88 7.92
CA GLU A 867 -7.23 34.89 6.84
C GLU A 867 -8.04 35.42 5.64
N GLY A 868 -9.03 36.28 5.88
CA GLY A 868 -9.81 36.92 4.83
C GLY A 868 -9.15 38.10 4.12
N LYS A 869 -7.92 38.50 4.50
CA LYS A 869 -7.17 39.57 3.82
C LYS A 869 -6.23 38.97 2.78
N THR A 870 -6.79 38.60 1.62
CA THR A 870 -5.98 38.47 0.42
C THR A 870 -5.56 39.85 -0.08
N ASP A 871 -4.39 39.93 -0.71
CA ASP A 871 -3.76 41.19 -1.13
C ASP A 871 -4.72 42.07 -1.95
N ARG A 872 -4.57 43.39 -1.78
CA ARG A 872 -5.40 44.45 -2.39
C ARG A 872 -5.47 44.39 -3.94
N SER A 873 -4.71 43.50 -4.57
CA SER A 873 -4.71 43.17 -6.00
C SER A 873 -5.85 42.24 -6.45
N GLU A 874 -6.55 41.55 -5.53
CA GLU A 874 -7.61 40.58 -5.87
C GLU A 874 -9.04 41.15 -5.83
N HIS A 875 -9.21 42.42 -5.46
CA HIS A 875 -10.50 43.10 -5.58
C HIS A 875 -10.82 43.45 -7.04
N LYS A 876 -11.17 42.44 -7.83
CA LYS A 876 -11.81 42.62 -9.14
C LYS A 876 -13.20 43.24 -8.93
N SER A 877 -13.51 44.31 -9.66
CA SER A 877 -14.84 44.93 -9.65
C SER A 877 -15.92 43.91 -10.07
N ILE A 878 -17.17 44.13 -9.63
CA ILE A 878 -18.33 43.26 -9.94
C ILE A 878 -18.49 43.07 -11.46
N THR A 879 -18.14 44.09 -12.25
CA THR A 879 -18.10 44.05 -13.71
C THR A 879 -17.00 43.15 -14.27
N ALA A 880 -15.81 43.11 -13.65
CA ALA A 880 -14.75 42.20 -14.04
C ALA A 880 -15.10 40.74 -13.73
N LYS A 881 -15.70 40.46 -12.55
CA LYS A 881 -16.20 39.12 -12.21
C LYS A 881 -17.33 38.64 -13.14
N ARG A 882 -18.25 39.53 -13.52
CA ARG A 882 -19.28 39.22 -14.54
C ARG A 882 -18.69 38.94 -15.91
N LYS A 883 -17.56 39.55 -16.25
CA LYS A 883 -16.88 39.37 -17.54
C LYS A 883 -16.12 38.05 -17.60
N GLU A 884 -15.42 37.70 -16.53
CA GLU A 884 -14.75 36.40 -16.34
C GLU A 884 -15.79 35.27 -16.39
N ARG A 885 -16.89 35.41 -15.64
CA ARG A 885 -17.99 34.44 -15.69
C ARG A 885 -18.62 34.27 -17.07
N LYS A 886 -18.68 35.33 -17.89
CA LYS A 886 -19.18 35.25 -19.28
C LYS A 886 -18.16 34.60 -20.22
N GLN A 887 -16.86 34.74 -19.95
CA GLN A 887 -15.80 34.07 -20.70
C GLN A 887 -15.72 32.59 -20.36
N ASP A 888 -15.84 32.23 -19.08
CA ASP A 888 -15.88 30.83 -18.62
C ASP A 888 -17.12 30.11 -19.16
N GLN A 889 -18.23 30.83 -19.34
CA GLN A 889 -19.46 30.32 -19.96
C GLN A 889 -19.44 30.33 -21.50
N GLY A 890 -18.32 30.69 -22.14
CA GLY A 890 -18.17 30.63 -23.61
C GLY A 890 -19.04 31.59 -24.42
N LYS A 891 -19.68 32.61 -23.81
CA LYS A 891 -20.58 33.54 -24.51
C LYS A 891 -19.81 34.68 -25.18
N SER A 892 -20.10 34.97 -26.45
CA SER A 892 -19.39 36.02 -27.21
C SER A 892 -19.75 37.45 -26.76
N THR A 893 -18.79 38.38 -26.86
CA THR A 893 -18.97 39.80 -26.50
C THR A 893 -19.65 40.58 -27.64
N THR A 894 -20.42 41.62 -27.29
CA THR A 894 -21.21 42.41 -28.26
C THR A 894 -20.30 43.20 -29.22
N ASN A 895 -20.79 43.47 -30.44
CA ASN A 895 -20.02 44.17 -31.49
C ASN A 895 -19.54 45.57 -31.06
N LYS A 896 -20.27 46.22 -30.16
CA LYS A 896 -19.91 47.53 -29.57
C LYS A 896 -18.66 47.44 -28.68
N GLU A 897 -18.45 46.33 -27.98
CA GLU A 897 -17.23 46.09 -27.20
C GLU A 897 -16.04 45.70 -28.08
N LYS A 898 -16.27 44.93 -29.15
CA LYS A 898 -15.23 44.59 -30.13
C LYS A 898 -14.66 45.83 -30.82
N ALA A 899 -15.51 46.80 -31.17
CA ALA A 899 -15.09 48.07 -31.77
C ALA A 899 -14.21 48.91 -30.82
N ARG A 900 -14.57 49.01 -29.53
CA ARG A 900 -13.75 49.71 -28.53
C ARG A 900 -12.40 49.04 -28.31
N LYS A 901 -12.35 47.71 -28.35
CA LYS A 901 -11.10 46.94 -28.18
C LYS A 901 -10.17 47.12 -29.39
N LYS A 902 -10.69 47.27 -30.61
CA LYS A 902 -9.90 47.56 -31.82
C LYS A 902 -9.15 48.89 -31.71
N ASN A 903 -9.81 49.94 -31.22
CA ASN A 903 -9.17 51.24 -31.00
C ASN A 903 -8.13 51.21 -29.87
N PHE A 904 -8.38 50.43 -28.81
CA PHE A 904 -7.43 50.27 -27.71
C PHE A 904 -6.18 49.45 -28.07
N LEU A 905 -6.32 48.41 -28.90
CA LEU A 905 -5.18 47.64 -29.42
C LEU A 905 -4.31 48.46 -30.38
N MET A 906 -4.92 49.35 -31.16
CA MET A 906 -4.21 50.27 -32.07
C MET A 906 -3.40 51.35 -31.32
N THR A 907 -3.82 51.77 -30.13
CA THR A 907 -3.07 52.74 -29.30
C THR A 907 -1.99 52.09 -28.44
N LEU A 908 -2.17 50.82 -28.05
CA LEU A 908 -1.17 50.06 -27.28
C LEU A 908 0.13 49.83 -28.07
N GLY A 909 0.04 49.64 -29.40
CA GLY A 909 1.20 49.53 -30.29
C GLY A 909 2.03 50.82 -30.35
N LYS A 910 1.37 51.98 -30.37
CA LYS A 910 2.05 53.30 -30.34
C LYS A 910 2.65 53.62 -28.97
N ALA A 911 2.04 53.15 -27.87
CA ALA A 911 2.53 53.35 -26.50
C ALA A 911 3.79 52.51 -26.17
N LYS A 912 3.95 51.31 -26.74
CA LYS A 912 5.13 50.46 -26.51
C LYS A 912 6.42 51.01 -27.14
N SER A 913 6.34 51.85 -28.19
CA SER A 913 7.53 52.47 -28.80
C SER A 913 8.17 53.58 -27.95
N LYS A 914 7.41 54.19 -27.03
CA LYS A 914 7.86 55.34 -26.20
C LYS A 914 8.61 54.95 -24.91
N ASN A 915 8.82 53.66 -24.64
CA ASN A 915 9.42 53.17 -23.39
C ASN A 915 10.92 52.85 -23.46
N LYS A 916 11.64 53.28 -24.50
CA LYS A 916 13.11 53.26 -24.53
C LYS A 916 13.66 54.64 -24.14
N ARG A 917 13.60 54.99 -22.85
CA ARG A 917 14.26 56.21 -22.33
C ARG A 917 15.74 55.91 -22.08
N SER A 918 16.62 56.83 -22.49
CA SER A 918 18.07 56.69 -22.31
C SER A 918 18.47 56.87 -20.84
N LEU A 919 19.59 56.26 -20.43
CA LEU A 919 20.10 56.30 -19.05
C LEU A 919 20.30 57.74 -18.52
N VAL A 920 20.59 58.69 -19.41
CA VAL A 920 20.72 60.12 -19.10
C VAL A 920 19.38 60.72 -18.68
N GLN A 921 18.28 60.36 -19.35
CA GLN A 921 16.94 60.83 -19.02
C GLN A 921 16.43 60.22 -17.70
N THR A 922 16.74 58.96 -17.42
CA THR A 922 16.41 58.35 -16.13
C THR A 922 17.18 58.98 -14.98
N ARG A 923 18.46 59.32 -15.19
CA ARG A 923 19.28 60.03 -14.19
C ARG A 923 18.75 61.43 -13.90
N ALA A 924 18.32 62.18 -14.93
CA ALA A 924 17.73 63.51 -14.77
C ALA A 924 16.41 63.46 -13.97
N VAL A 925 15.55 62.46 -14.23
CA VAL A 925 14.29 62.27 -13.50
C VAL A 925 14.54 61.89 -12.04
N LEU A 926 15.52 61.02 -11.76
CA LEU A 926 15.90 60.66 -10.40
C LEU A 926 16.49 61.84 -9.63
N LYS A 927 17.32 62.66 -10.28
CA LYS A 927 17.86 63.89 -9.68
C LYS A 927 16.74 64.89 -9.39
N ALA A 928 15.82 65.09 -10.33
CA ALA A 928 14.64 65.94 -10.16
C ALA A 928 13.62 65.40 -9.14
N HIS A 929 13.63 64.09 -8.86
CA HIS A 929 12.86 63.47 -7.77
C HIS A 929 13.53 63.72 -6.42
N HIS A 930 14.86 63.59 -6.36
CA HIS A 930 15.64 63.86 -5.15
C HIS A 930 15.61 65.35 -4.75
N ASP A 931 15.65 66.25 -5.74
CA ASP A 931 15.51 67.69 -5.50
C ASP A 931 14.08 68.08 -5.10
N ARG A 932 13.07 67.31 -5.54
CA ARG A 932 11.66 67.44 -5.08
C ARG A 932 11.48 66.95 -3.64
N ALA A 933 12.14 65.85 -3.28
CA ALA A 933 12.15 65.34 -1.92
C ALA A 933 12.83 66.32 -0.95
N LYS A 934 13.94 66.95 -1.39
CA LYS A 934 14.62 68.00 -0.61
C LYS A 934 13.80 69.28 -0.44
N ARG A 935 12.89 69.60 -1.38
CA ARG A 935 12.01 70.78 -1.31
C ARG A 935 10.69 70.54 -0.56
N GLY A 936 10.55 69.45 0.19
CA GLY A 936 9.43 69.27 1.12
C GLY A 936 8.06 69.01 0.46
N GLY A 937 8.03 68.35 -0.70
CA GLY A 937 6.87 67.54 -1.11
C GLY A 937 5.52 68.24 -1.32
N ARG A 938 5.44 69.58 -1.44
CA ARG A 938 4.21 70.27 -1.84
C ARG A 938 4.38 70.95 -3.18
N ARG A 939 3.72 70.41 -4.21
CA ARG A 939 3.44 71.18 -5.42
C ARG A 939 2.04 71.76 -5.25
N GLY A 940 1.97 73.10 -5.15
CA GLY A 940 0.75 73.83 -5.39
C GLY A 940 0.28 73.59 -6.83
N ASN A 941 -1.02 73.42 -7.00
CA ASN A 941 -1.67 73.31 -8.30
C ASN A 941 -1.53 74.62 -9.07
N ILE A 942 -0.86 74.60 -10.22
CA ILE A 942 -1.08 75.56 -11.32
C ILE A 942 -0.86 74.80 -12.63
N GLY A 943 -1.89 74.81 -13.49
CA GLY A 943 -1.85 74.53 -14.93
C GLY A 943 -1.99 73.07 -15.32
#